data_AF-A0A933MFR8-F1
#
_entry.id   AF-A0A933MFR8-F1
#
_cell.length_a   1.000
_cell.length_b   1.000
_cell.length_c   1.000
_cell.angle_alpha   90.00
_cell.angle_beta   90.00
_cell.angle_gamma   90.00
#
_symmetry.space_group_name_H-M   'P 1'
#
loop_
_entity.id
_entity.type
_entity.pdbx_description
1 polymer ?
#
loop_
_entity_poly.entity_id
_entity_poly.type
_entity_poly.pdbx_seq_one_letter_code
_entity_poly.pdbx_strand_id
1 'polypeptide(L)'
;MRFRKRRGTISKWTMLPAGPAGREILQLMALASGGADFLPRIPCPLQRFLRRTDIPLHIELAVANHPGRPRDPPRPALSGSGIEIDKRGCIRSLRSAECRLLPPDIPVRKLALETGNSATHLLLGYGPELNAHDGTDRYDFSDPFHRVTRFHSLFAPQARITDPIAFLKRLHYKGIMVSRFPARDTLQRICGAFKRHLDIETDGWQERACRFDAEWSRLRPWQQRAALPVLDIARHMVDASPRSGHPLDEPGVILLDRPDLLCAGRLLPMWMTLVECLVPRMQCVLTLSGEARSSLPRSLQGKRLDLPAAPPPQRRAAAASRLPRTTVVLIDVDGALPNLALMKLSRYFKARGRRVVLARKDCRIEGPEHVYASSVFFRPSSLARVEELKERYGDSITVGGTGVDSRKRLPPAIENLPADYPLYPELEDRAIGFLTRGCPGACDFCIVPVKEGRPRQVADLDDLLQNRFRKLILLDDNILAHPRSGELLEDMARRDIEVNFNQTLDLRLLDKEKAGLLRRIRCSNVRFTRSVRHFSLNDTLHLDLVRRRYAQIGFGRDDNVEFICMYGYNTALAEDVERFRFLRSLPGAYVFVQRYQPHIEGAEPDLSGFFDERADALIDELIKILFPQNMKSMETYYRWLSKRYAQAFGKIHVKLVDTIFRYNCRHGKGRYIASLAGTSG
;
A
#
# COMPACT_ATOMS: atom_id res chain seq x y z
N MET A 1 -12.73 -24.22 25.48
CA MET A 1 -11.99 -23.40 26.46
C MET A 1 -12.79 -22.14 26.72
N ARG A 2 -13.20 -21.81 27.95
CA ARG A 2 -13.89 -20.53 28.25
C ARG A 2 -12.84 -19.43 28.45
N PHE A 3 -12.98 -18.31 27.75
CA PHE A 3 -12.13 -17.13 27.93
C PHE A 3 -12.34 -16.58 29.35
N ARG A 4 -11.35 -16.75 30.25
CA ARG A 4 -11.36 -16.12 31.56
C ARG A 4 -10.53 -14.85 31.48
N LYS A 5 -11.20 -13.69 31.54
CA LYS A 5 -10.62 -12.33 31.62
C LYS A 5 -9.87 -12.16 32.95
N ARG A 6 -8.77 -12.88 33.16
CA ARG A 6 -7.90 -12.67 34.34
C ARG A 6 -6.94 -11.53 34.03
N ARG A 7 -7.23 -10.35 34.61
CA ARG A 7 -6.26 -9.26 34.86
C ARG A 7 -5.37 -8.86 33.67
N GLY A 8 -5.97 -8.50 32.52
CA GLY A 8 -5.23 -7.88 31.40
C GLY A 8 -4.11 -8.72 30.78
N THR A 9 -4.02 -10.02 31.05
CA THR A 9 -2.93 -10.89 30.57
C THR A 9 -3.44 -12.27 30.14
N ILE A 10 -2.77 -12.91 29.18
CA ILE A 10 -3.04 -14.28 28.72
C ILE A 10 -1.85 -15.20 28.98
N SER A 11 -2.06 -16.50 29.16
CA SER A 11 -0.93 -17.43 29.34
C SER A 11 -0.05 -17.48 28.09
N LYS A 12 1.26 -17.34 28.26
CA LYS A 12 2.26 -17.55 27.19
C LYS A 12 2.21 -18.99 26.70
N TRP A 13 2.17 -19.93 27.66
CA TRP A 13 2.15 -21.37 27.41
C TRP A 13 0.81 -21.94 27.87
N THR A 14 -0.01 -22.37 26.92
CA THR A 14 -1.29 -23.04 27.19
C THR A 14 -1.12 -24.53 26.90
N MET A 15 -1.17 -25.35 27.95
CA MET A 15 -0.87 -26.78 27.89
C MET A 15 -2.15 -27.62 27.90
N LEU A 16 -2.38 -28.33 26.80
CA LEU A 16 -3.45 -29.28 26.60
C LEU A 16 -2.93 -30.71 26.84
N PRO A 17 -3.79 -31.68 27.20
CA PRO A 17 -3.38 -33.08 27.28
C PRO A 17 -2.96 -33.60 25.90
N ALA A 18 -1.93 -34.45 25.86
CA ALA A 18 -1.58 -35.23 24.68
C ALA A 18 -2.74 -36.12 24.20
N GLY A 19 -2.68 -36.48 22.92
CA GLY A 19 -3.61 -37.41 22.29
C GLY A 19 -4.64 -36.75 21.36
N PRO A 20 -5.57 -37.52 20.80
CA PRO A 20 -6.48 -37.06 19.75
C PRO A 20 -7.32 -35.84 20.14
N ALA A 21 -7.84 -35.79 21.36
CA ALA A 21 -8.67 -34.67 21.82
C ALA A 21 -7.88 -33.35 21.94
N GLY A 22 -6.64 -33.39 22.43
CA GLY A 22 -5.78 -32.20 22.49
C GLY A 22 -5.41 -31.69 21.10
N ARG A 23 -5.05 -32.61 20.20
CA ARG A 23 -4.78 -32.30 18.80
C ARG A 23 -5.99 -31.72 18.08
N GLU A 24 -7.17 -32.27 18.32
CA GLU A 24 -8.44 -31.77 17.76
C GLU A 24 -8.65 -30.30 18.16
N ILE A 25 -8.41 -29.93 19.44
CA ILE A 25 -8.51 -28.53 19.89
C ILE A 25 -7.54 -27.62 19.12
N LEU A 26 -6.27 -28.03 18.95
CA LEU A 26 -5.31 -27.24 18.16
C LEU A 26 -5.82 -27.06 16.72
N GLN A 27 -6.30 -28.12 16.09
CA GLN A 27 -6.83 -28.06 14.73
C GLN A 27 -8.06 -27.14 14.63
N LEU A 28 -8.99 -27.20 15.58
CA LEU A 28 -10.15 -26.31 15.64
C LEU A 28 -9.74 -24.83 15.80
N MET A 29 -8.71 -24.54 16.60
CA MET A 29 -8.15 -23.19 16.72
C MET A 29 -7.55 -22.70 15.39
N ALA A 30 -6.87 -23.58 14.66
CA ALA A 30 -6.34 -23.27 13.33
C ALA A 30 -7.46 -23.02 12.31
N LEU A 31 -8.53 -23.82 12.32
CA LEU A 31 -9.71 -23.61 11.48
C LEU A 31 -10.36 -22.24 11.74
N ALA A 32 -10.61 -21.92 13.02
CA ALA A 32 -11.21 -20.63 13.39
C ALA A 32 -10.38 -19.41 12.96
N SER A 33 -9.07 -19.59 12.80
CA SER A 33 -8.09 -18.55 12.48
C SER A 33 -7.59 -18.60 11.03
N GLY A 34 -8.10 -19.52 10.20
CA GLY A 34 -7.58 -19.72 8.84
C GLY A 34 -8.23 -18.85 7.76
N GLY A 35 -9.41 -18.28 8.04
CA GLY A 35 -10.18 -17.47 7.09
C GLY A 35 -10.97 -18.32 6.08
N ALA A 36 -12.25 -18.03 5.89
CA ALA A 36 -13.17 -18.89 5.13
C ALA A 36 -12.70 -19.20 3.70
N ASP A 37 -12.08 -18.24 3.03
CA ASP A 37 -11.64 -18.39 1.62
C ASP A 37 -10.43 -19.32 1.46
N PHE A 38 -9.68 -19.58 2.54
CA PHE A 38 -8.43 -20.34 2.50
C PHE A 38 -8.56 -21.76 3.07
N LEU A 39 -9.48 -21.95 4.02
CA LEU A 39 -9.70 -23.24 4.68
C LEU A 39 -10.08 -24.39 3.73
N PRO A 40 -10.76 -24.20 2.57
CA PRO A 40 -11.00 -25.29 1.61
C PRO A 40 -9.72 -25.90 1.03
N ARG A 41 -8.55 -25.26 1.22
CA ARG A 41 -7.24 -25.74 0.76
C ARG A 41 -6.45 -26.50 1.82
N ILE A 42 -6.98 -26.68 3.02
CA ILE A 42 -6.34 -27.51 4.05
C ILE A 42 -6.27 -28.96 3.55
N PRO A 43 -5.13 -29.66 3.74
CA PRO A 43 -4.92 -31.02 3.25
C PRO A 43 -5.66 -32.08 4.10
N CYS A 44 -6.92 -31.85 4.44
CA CYS A 44 -7.78 -32.85 5.07
C CYS A 44 -9.29 -32.57 4.81
N PRO A 45 -10.14 -33.61 4.78
CA PRO A 45 -11.59 -33.43 4.76
C PRO A 45 -12.08 -32.75 6.03
N LEU A 46 -12.72 -31.59 5.92
CA LEU A 46 -13.20 -30.81 7.07
C LEU A 46 -14.38 -31.48 7.81
N GLN A 47 -15.10 -32.36 7.12
CA GLN A 47 -16.21 -33.14 7.68
C GLN A 47 -15.77 -34.04 8.83
N ARG A 48 -14.48 -34.40 8.91
CA ARG A 48 -13.93 -35.23 10.00
C ARG A 48 -14.09 -34.62 11.39
N PHE A 49 -14.28 -33.30 11.46
CA PHE A 49 -14.48 -32.56 12.71
C PHE A 49 -15.95 -32.52 13.16
N LEU A 50 -16.88 -33.06 12.35
CA LEU A 50 -18.28 -33.18 12.70
C LEU A 50 -18.49 -34.42 13.56
N ARG A 51 -18.93 -34.21 14.81
CA ARG A 51 -19.39 -35.31 15.66
C ARG A 51 -20.76 -35.86 15.25
N ARG A 52 -21.52 -35.04 14.54
CA ARG A 52 -22.89 -35.29 14.08
C ARG A 52 -23.04 -34.72 12.68
N THR A 53 -23.53 -35.51 11.73
CA THR A 53 -23.65 -35.12 10.32
C THR A 53 -24.84 -34.20 10.04
N ASP A 54 -25.77 -34.09 10.98
CA ASP A 54 -26.96 -33.25 10.92
C ASP A 54 -26.77 -31.86 11.54
N ILE A 55 -25.71 -31.65 12.33
CA ILE A 55 -25.42 -30.38 13.01
C ILE A 55 -24.10 -29.82 12.48
N PRO A 56 -24.07 -28.58 11.94
CA PRO A 56 -22.82 -27.97 11.48
C PRO A 56 -21.85 -27.74 12.65
N LEU A 57 -20.56 -27.83 12.38
CA LEU A 57 -19.52 -27.49 13.34
C LEU A 57 -19.47 -25.96 13.50
N HIS A 58 -19.87 -25.48 14.67
CA HIS A 58 -19.87 -24.07 15.03
C HIS A 58 -18.62 -23.72 15.85
N ILE A 59 -17.80 -22.79 15.37
CA ILE A 59 -16.57 -22.37 16.05
C ILE A 59 -16.55 -20.85 16.19
N GLU A 60 -16.29 -20.37 17.41
CA GLU A 60 -16.10 -18.95 17.69
C GLU A 60 -14.74 -18.71 18.34
N LEU A 61 -14.08 -17.61 17.95
CA LEU A 61 -12.74 -17.24 18.36
C LEU A 61 -12.72 -15.77 18.81
N ALA A 62 -12.06 -15.51 19.93
CA ALA A 62 -11.66 -14.18 20.36
C ALA A 62 -10.16 -14.00 20.14
N VAL A 63 -9.76 -12.89 19.52
CA VAL A 63 -8.36 -12.52 19.27
C VAL A 63 -8.04 -11.19 19.92
N ALA A 64 -6.82 -11.09 20.47
CA ALA A 64 -6.28 -9.83 20.95
C ALA A 64 -5.58 -9.08 19.81
N ASN A 65 -5.97 -7.84 19.56
CA ASN A 65 -5.39 -7.02 18.51
C ASN A 65 -4.38 -6.05 19.13
N HIS A 66 -3.10 -6.29 18.88
CA HIS A 66 -2.07 -5.34 19.26
C HIS A 66 -2.18 -4.06 18.39
N PRO A 67 -1.75 -2.90 18.92
CA PRO A 67 -1.76 -1.66 18.17
C PRO A 67 -1.03 -1.85 16.84
N GLY A 68 -1.67 -1.45 15.75
CA GLY A 68 -1.02 -1.39 14.45
C GLY A 68 0.02 -0.27 14.42
N ARG A 69 0.54 0.00 13.23
CA ARG A 69 1.42 1.16 13.01
C ARG A 69 0.64 2.46 13.25
N PRO A 70 1.29 3.59 13.53
CA PRO A 70 0.61 4.88 13.77
C PRO A 70 -0.36 5.34 12.67
N ARG A 71 -0.26 4.77 11.46
CA ARG A 71 -1.15 5.05 10.30
C ARG A 71 -2.25 4.01 10.10
N ASP A 72 -2.24 2.91 10.84
CA ASP A 72 -3.27 1.90 10.75
C ASP A 72 -4.54 2.40 11.44
N PRO A 73 -5.74 2.08 10.90
CA PRO A 73 -6.97 2.44 11.56
C PRO A 73 -7.01 1.80 12.96
N PRO A 74 -7.52 2.52 13.98
CA PRO A 74 -7.60 1.99 15.33
C PRO A 74 -8.48 0.74 15.35
N ARG A 75 -8.05 -0.25 16.12
CA ARG A 75 -8.74 -1.55 16.28
C ARG A 75 -9.14 -1.73 17.73
N PRO A 76 -10.27 -2.40 18.01
CA PRO A 76 -10.59 -2.77 19.38
C PRO A 76 -9.52 -3.72 19.93
N ALA A 77 -9.20 -3.62 21.22
CA ALA A 77 -8.19 -4.48 21.84
C ALA A 77 -8.52 -5.98 21.74
N LEU A 78 -9.81 -6.32 21.71
CA LEU A 78 -10.32 -7.67 21.44
C LEU A 78 -11.27 -7.62 20.25
N SER A 79 -11.19 -8.62 19.38
CA SER A 79 -12.17 -8.86 18.31
C SER A 79 -12.66 -10.30 18.37
N GLY A 80 -13.92 -10.51 18.03
CA GLY A 80 -14.53 -11.82 17.86
C GLY A 80 -14.69 -12.18 16.39
N SER A 81 -14.67 -13.47 16.08
CA SER A 81 -15.01 -14.02 14.77
C SER A 81 -15.62 -15.40 14.95
N GLY A 82 -16.43 -15.85 14.00
CA GLY A 82 -16.99 -17.19 14.02
C GLY A 82 -17.11 -17.79 12.62
N ILE A 83 -17.06 -19.11 12.55
CA ILE A 83 -17.27 -19.88 11.34
C ILE A 83 -18.20 -21.07 11.62
N GLU A 84 -18.92 -21.50 10.58
CA GLU A 84 -19.63 -22.77 10.53
C GLU A 84 -19.07 -23.64 9.41
N ILE A 85 -18.99 -24.95 9.65
CA ILE A 85 -18.64 -25.96 8.65
C ILE A 85 -19.80 -26.97 8.56
N ASP A 86 -20.37 -27.14 7.38
CA ASP A 86 -21.50 -28.04 7.17
C ASP A 86 -21.06 -29.48 6.81
N LYS A 87 -22.05 -30.37 6.62
CA LYS A 87 -21.84 -31.78 6.23
C LYS A 87 -21.15 -31.97 4.88
N ARG A 88 -21.15 -30.95 4.01
CA ARG A 88 -20.44 -30.94 2.73
C ARG A 88 -19.02 -30.38 2.87
N GLY A 89 -18.64 -29.88 4.06
CA GLY A 89 -17.37 -29.21 4.29
C GLY A 89 -17.37 -27.76 3.79
N CYS A 90 -18.53 -27.21 3.45
CA CYS A 90 -18.67 -25.81 3.06
C CYS A 90 -18.57 -24.92 4.29
N ILE A 91 -17.90 -23.79 4.14
CA ILE A 91 -17.52 -22.91 5.23
C ILE A 91 -18.25 -21.58 5.09
N ARG A 92 -18.77 -21.09 6.22
CA ARG A 92 -19.47 -19.80 6.27
C ARG A 92 -18.97 -18.98 7.44
N SER A 93 -18.62 -17.72 7.19
CA SER A 93 -18.33 -16.76 8.26
C SER A 93 -19.63 -16.31 8.95
N LEU A 94 -19.62 -16.28 10.28
CA LEU A 94 -20.77 -15.92 11.11
C LEU A 94 -20.92 -14.40 11.27
N ARG A 95 -22.16 -13.91 11.32
CA ARG A 95 -22.51 -12.54 11.68
C ARG A 95 -22.54 -12.37 13.19
N SER A 96 -22.46 -11.12 13.66
CA SER A 96 -22.47 -10.82 15.11
C SER A 96 -23.67 -11.39 15.87
N ALA A 97 -24.85 -11.43 15.25
CA ALA A 97 -26.07 -11.96 15.87
C ALA A 97 -26.08 -13.51 15.96
N GLU A 98 -25.22 -14.18 15.20
CA GLU A 98 -25.13 -15.64 15.15
C GLU A 98 -24.08 -16.19 16.13
N CYS A 99 -23.18 -15.33 16.61
CA CYS A 99 -22.19 -15.66 17.65
C CYS A 99 -22.85 -15.70 19.03
N ARG A 100 -22.81 -16.87 19.67
CA ARG A 100 -23.50 -17.21 20.93
C ARG A 100 -22.54 -17.56 22.07
N LEU A 101 -21.28 -17.86 21.73
CA LEU A 101 -20.25 -18.32 22.68
C LEU A 101 -19.30 -17.18 23.10
N LEU A 102 -19.20 -16.13 22.28
CA LEU A 102 -18.40 -14.95 22.58
C LEU A 102 -19.07 -14.07 23.66
N PRO A 103 -18.27 -13.49 24.57
CA PRO A 103 -18.76 -12.47 25.49
C PRO A 103 -19.39 -11.27 24.74
N PRO A 104 -20.50 -10.69 25.24
CA PRO A 104 -21.19 -9.57 24.59
C PRO A 104 -20.34 -8.31 24.41
N ASP A 105 -19.29 -8.13 25.21
CA ASP A 105 -18.37 -6.98 25.16
C ASP A 105 -17.31 -7.10 24.05
N ILE A 106 -17.22 -8.25 23.37
CA ILE A 106 -16.26 -8.46 22.28
C ILE A 106 -16.93 -8.19 20.92
N PRO A 107 -16.53 -7.14 20.18
CA PRO A 107 -17.12 -6.84 18.88
C PRO A 107 -16.76 -7.92 17.86
N VAL A 108 -17.79 -8.49 17.21
CA VAL A 108 -17.61 -9.47 16.14
C VAL A 108 -17.27 -8.75 14.84
N ARG A 109 -16.18 -9.15 14.18
CA ARG A 109 -15.72 -8.59 12.91
C ARG A 109 -15.17 -9.70 12.02
N LYS A 110 -15.31 -9.55 10.71
CA LYS A 110 -14.60 -10.37 9.73
C LYS A 110 -13.10 -10.17 9.94
N LEU A 111 -12.36 -11.23 10.25
CA LEU A 111 -10.92 -11.12 10.45
C LEU A 111 -10.24 -10.77 9.12
N ALA A 112 -9.25 -9.87 9.15
CA ALA A 112 -8.51 -9.43 7.97
C ALA A 112 -7.68 -10.55 7.29
N LEU A 113 -7.76 -11.77 7.82
CA LEU A 113 -7.23 -13.01 7.28
C LEU A 113 -7.65 -13.23 5.81
N GLU A 114 -8.85 -12.80 5.44
CA GLU A 114 -9.41 -12.93 4.08
C GLU A 114 -8.82 -11.94 3.06
N THR A 115 -8.41 -10.76 3.52
CA THR A 115 -7.84 -9.70 2.66
C THR A 115 -6.37 -9.92 2.29
N GLY A 116 -5.83 -11.06 2.72
CA GLY A 116 -4.42 -11.43 2.71
C GLY A 116 -3.45 -10.29 3.07
N ASN A 117 -3.66 -9.59 4.18
CA ASN A 117 -2.59 -8.79 4.78
C ASN A 117 -1.83 -9.68 5.78
N SER A 118 -0.52 -9.92 5.61
CA SER A 118 0.17 -11.03 6.33
C SER A 118 0.46 -10.72 7.79
N ALA A 119 0.43 -9.43 8.12
CA ALA A 119 0.92 -8.90 9.37
C ALA A 119 -0.18 -8.75 10.45
N THR A 120 -1.46 -8.95 10.13
CA THR A 120 -2.55 -8.58 11.06
C THR A 120 -2.93 -9.68 12.05
N HIS A 121 -2.78 -10.95 11.67
CA HIS A 121 -3.11 -12.12 12.49
C HIS A 121 -2.21 -13.30 12.08
N LEU A 122 -1.03 -13.43 12.70
CA LEU A 122 -0.09 -14.52 12.41
C LEU A 122 -0.46 -15.77 13.23
N LEU A 123 -0.74 -16.88 12.53
CA LEU A 123 -0.89 -18.20 13.11
C LEU A 123 0.12 -19.17 12.47
N LEU A 124 0.79 -19.95 13.31
CA LEU A 124 1.66 -21.05 12.94
C LEU A 124 1.15 -22.34 13.60
N GLY A 125 1.27 -23.47 12.91
CA GLY A 125 0.77 -24.76 13.42
C GLY A 125 1.68 -25.92 13.04
N TYR A 126 1.97 -26.77 14.02
CA TYR A 126 2.96 -27.83 13.89
C TYR A 126 2.38 -29.15 14.39
N GLY A 127 2.43 -30.16 13.53
CA GLY A 127 2.14 -31.55 13.91
C GLY A 127 3.26 -32.17 14.75
N PRO A 128 3.06 -33.41 15.23
CA PRO A 128 4.04 -34.14 16.05
C PRO A 128 5.25 -34.60 15.23
N GLU A 129 5.08 -34.76 13.92
CA GLU A 129 6.10 -35.15 12.96
C GLU A 129 6.33 -34.00 11.99
N LEU A 130 7.58 -33.56 11.87
CA LEU A 130 7.96 -32.41 11.05
C LEU A 130 9.00 -32.84 10.02
N ASN A 131 8.67 -32.61 8.75
CA ASN A 131 9.52 -32.92 7.62
C ASN A 131 9.95 -31.62 6.93
N ALA A 132 11.24 -31.43 6.72
CA ALA A 132 11.74 -30.28 5.98
C ALA A 132 11.53 -30.46 4.47
N HIS A 133 11.35 -29.35 3.75
CA HIS A 133 11.65 -29.32 2.34
C HIS A 133 13.15 -29.54 2.09
N ASP A 134 13.46 -30.16 0.97
CA ASP A 134 14.81 -30.30 0.42
C ASP A 134 14.77 -29.78 -1.02
N GLY A 135 15.27 -28.55 -1.24
CA GLY A 135 15.31 -27.90 -2.55
C GLY A 135 13.95 -27.57 -3.19
N THR A 136 12.84 -27.93 -2.55
CA THR A 136 11.46 -27.82 -3.08
C THR A 136 10.67 -26.65 -2.50
N ASP A 137 11.26 -25.93 -1.55
CA ASP A 137 10.61 -24.85 -0.82
C ASP A 137 10.49 -23.56 -1.64
N ARG A 138 9.33 -22.90 -1.58
CA ARG A 138 9.00 -21.72 -2.41
C ARG A 138 9.08 -20.43 -1.60
N TYR A 139 9.88 -19.47 -2.08
CA TYR A 139 10.07 -18.14 -1.46
C TYR A 139 9.70 -16.97 -2.39
N ASP A 140 9.13 -17.29 -3.54
CA ASP A 140 8.73 -16.33 -4.55
C ASP A 140 7.31 -15.80 -4.32
N PHE A 141 6.55 -16.37 -3.37
CA PHE A 141 5.17 -16.02 -3.05
C PHE A 141 4.21 -16.13 -4.24
N SER A 142 4.49 -17.02 -5.20
CA SER A 142 3.60 -17.27 -6.35
C SER A 142 2.29 -17.96 -5.95
N ASP A 143 2.30 -18.71 -4.85
CA ASP A 143 1.10 -19.34 -4.32
C ASP A 143 0.23 -18.33 -3.52
N PRO A 144 -1.03 -18.04 -3.94
CA PRO A 144 -1.94 -17.20 -3.17
C PRO A 144 -2.26 -17.75 -1.78
N PHE A 145 -2.10 -19.07 -1.58
CA PHE A 145 -2.46 -19.80 -0.37
C PHE A 145 -1.26 -20.14 0.54
N HIS A 146 -0.06 -19.59 0.28
CA HIS A 146 1.16 -19.79 1.09
C HIS A 146 1.05 -19.44 2.60
N ARG A 147 -0.11 -18.97 3.06
CA ARG A 147 -0.38 -18.67 4.47
C ARG A 147 -0.96 -19.83 5.22
N VAL A 148 -1.86 -20.59 4.60
CA VAL A 148 -2.43 -21.78 5.26
C VAL A 148 -1.41 -22.89 5.36
N THR A 149 -0.41 -22.89 4.46
CA THR A 149 0.74 -23.80 4.54
C THR A 149 1.50 -23.71 5.87
N ARG A 150 1.43 -22.56 6.58
CA ARG A 150 2.04 -22.33 7.91
C ARG A 150 1.52 -23.25 9.01
N PHE A 151 0.40 -23.91 8.78
CA PHE A 151 -0.19 -24.84 9.73
C PHE A 151 -0.62 -26.17 9.10
N HIS A 152 -0.20 -26.47 7.86
CA HIS A 152 -0.57 -27.74 7.19
C HIS A 152 -0.04 -28.97 7.92
N SER A 153 1.15 -28.91 8.52
CA SER A 153 1.73 -30.04 9.26
C SER A 153 0.89 -30.45 10.47
N LEU A 154 0.05 -29.55 11.00
CA LEU A 154 -0.91 -29.88 12.05
C LEU A 154 -2.06 -30.78 11.55
N PHE A 155 -2.35 -30.76 10.24
CA PHE A 155 -3.45 -31.52 9.63
C PHE A 155 -2.98 -32.75 8.84
N ALA A 156 -1.75 -32.71 8.33
CA ALA A 156 -1.18 -33.70 7.40
C ALA A 156 0.31 -33.95 7.73
N PRO A 157 0.69 -35.15 8.22
CA PRO A 157 2.08 -35.48 8.58
C PRO A 157 3.09 -35.36 7.41
N GLN A 158 2.62 -35.58 6.19
CA GLN A 158 3.40 -35.45 4.96
C GLN A 158 3.65 -33.99 4.54
N ALA A 159 2.97 -33.02 5.16
CA ALA A 159 3.18 -31.62 4.85
C ALA A 159 4.58 -31.20 5.29
N ARG A 160 5.35 -30.67 4.34
CA ARG A 160 6.70 -30.19 4.59
C ARG A 160 6.66 -28.76 5.12
N ILE A 161 7.60 -28.47 6.01
CA ILE A 161 7.89 -27.13 6.52
C ILE A 161 9.19 -26.62 5.91
N THR A 162 9.61 -25.43 6.30
CA THR A 162 10.77 -24.72 5.75
C THR A 162 11.99 -25.60 5.48
N ASP A 163 12.59 -25.42 4.30
CA ASP A 163 13.95 -25.88 4.01
C ASP A 163 14.94 -25.05 4.85
N PRO A 164 15.57 -25.63 5.87
CA PRO A 164 16.38 -24.88 6.82
C PRO A 164 17.62 -24.26 6.15
N ILE A 165 18.25 -24.99 5.22
CA ILE A 165 19.46 -24.53 4.53
C ILE A 165 19.12 -23.40 3.57
N ALA A 166 18.06 -23.56 2.77
CA ALA A 166 17.62 -22.52 1.84
C ALA A 166 17.20 -21.24 2.58
N PHE A 167 16.52 -21.38 3.73
CA PHE A 167 16.16 -20.25 4.57
C PHE A 167 17.40 -19.54 5.13
N LEU A 168 18.34 -20.28 5.74
CA LEU A 168 19.56 -19.72 6.32
C LEU A 168 20.42 -19.03 5.26
N LYS A 169 20.61 -19.63 4.07
CA LYS A 169 21.29 -19.00 2.93
C LYS A 169 20.64 -17.67 2.53
N ARG A 170 19.31 -17.62 2.46
CA ARG A 170 18.57 -16.39 2.12
C ARG A 170 18.68 -15.33 3.21
N LEU A 171 18.59 -15.75 4.47
CA LEU A 171 18.69 -14.86 5.62
C LEU A 171 20.09 -14.26 5.73
N HIS A 172 21.12 -15.09 5.55
CA HIS A 172 22.52 -14.70 5.49
C HIS A 172 22.81 -13.76 4.32
N TYR A 173 22.38 -14.09 3.10
CA TYR A 173 22.55 -13.19 1.96
C TYR A 173 21.97 -11.81 2.25
N LYS A 174 20.74 -11.74 2.77
CA LYS A 174 20.12 -10.46 3.10
C LYS A 174 20.82 -9.75 4.27
N GLY A 175 21.14 -10.46 5.34
CA GLY A 175 21.68 -9.89 6.58
C GLY A 175 23.16 -9.53 6.51
N ILE A 176 23.97 -10.37 5.87
CA ILE A 176 25.44 -10.28 5.81
C ILE A 176 25.92 -9.71 4.48
N MET A 177 25.42 -10.22 3.35
CA MET A 177 25.92 -9.79 2.03
C MET A 177 25.32 -8.43 1.62
N VAL A 178 24.04 -8.19 1.90
CA VAL A 178 23.32 -6.95 1.53
C VAL A 178 23.08 -6.02 2.75
N SER A 179 23.55 -6.41 3.94
CA SER A 179 23.46 -5.59 5.17
C SER A 179 22.05 -5.09 5.52
N ARG A 180 21.02 -5.92 5.28
CA ARG A 180 19.62 -5.60 5.63
C ARG A 180 19.38 -5.86 7.11
N PHE A 181 19.14 -4.79 7.86
CA PHE A 181 18.97 -4.82 9.32
C PHE A 181 18.00 -5.92 9.82
N PRO A 182 16.75 -6.05 9.34
CA PRO A 182 15.83 -7.07 9.88
C PRO A 182 16.33 -8.50 9.70
N ALA A 183 17.01 -8.78 8.58
CA ALA A 183 17.56 -10.11 8.30
C ALA A 183 18.80 -10.39 9.17
N ARG A 184 19.65 -9.38 9.37
CA ARG A 184 20.82 -9.46 10.24
C ARG A 184 20.42 -9.68 11.70
N ASP A 185 19.48 -8.88 12.22
CA ASP A 185 18.93 -9.01 13.57
C ASP A 185 18.33 -10.41 13.79
N THR A 186 17.52 -10.88 12.85
CA THR A 186 16.94 -12.23 12.90
C THR A 186 18.02 -13.31 12.94
N LEU A 187 19.04 -13.25 12.07
CA LEU A 187 20.13 -14.23 12.05
C LEU A 187 20.91 -14.24 13.37
N GLN A 188 21.23 -13.05 13.91
CA GLN A 188 21.94 -12.91 15.18
C GLN A 188 21.15 -13.49 16.36
N ARG A 189 19.84 -13.24 16.41
CA ARG A 189 18.96 -13.81 17.44
C ARG A 189 18.86 -15.33 17.33
N ILE A 190 18.78 -15.88 16.12
CA ILE A 190 18.82 -17.34 15.90
C ILE A 190 20.15 -17.92 16.40
N CYS A 191 21.29 -17.37 15.96
CA CYS A 191 22.61 -17.85 16.37
C CYS A 191 22.76 -17.84 17.90
N GLY A 192 22.43 -16.70 18.52
CA GLY A 192 22.51 -16.55 19.97
C GLY A 192 21.59 -17.50 20.73
N ALA A 193 20.40 -17.80 20.21
CA ALA A 193 19.45 -18.72 20.84
C ALA A 193 19.88 -20.19 20.65
N PHE A 194 20.40 -20.55 19.48
CA PHE A 194 20.88 -21.89 19.16
C PHE A 194 22.11 -22.27 19.98
N LYS A 195 23.10 -21.36 20.08
CA LYS A 195 24.28 -21.57 20.93
C LYS A 195 23.90 -21.78 22.40
N ARG A 196 23.01 -20.94 22.93
CA ARG A 196 22.62 -20.98 24.36
C ARG A 196 21.74 -22.16 24.76
N HIS A 197 20.88 -22.65 23.86
CA HIS A 197 19.81 -23.58 24.25
C HIS A 197 19.80 -24.91 23.49
N LEU A 198 20.52 -25.02 22.37
CA LEU A 198 20.63 -26.27 21.60
C LEU A 198 22.07 -26.78 21.47
N ASP A 199 23.05 -26.09 22.08
CA ASP A 199 24.47 -26.45 22.00
C ASP A 199 24.96 -26.55 20.55
N ILE A 200 24.45 -25.65 19.71
CA ILE A 200 24.83 -25.53 18.29
C ILE A 200 25.84 -24.41 18.18
N GLU A 201 27.07 -24.73 17.77
CA GLU A 201 28.09 -23.74 17.46
C GLU A 201 27.71 -22.98 16.18
N THR A 202 27.52 -21.66 16.31
CA THR A 202 27.06 -20.79 15.21
C THR A 202 28.03 -19.65 14.90
N ASP A 203 29.26 -19.69 15.43
CA ASP A 203 30.20 -18.58 15.32
C ASP A 203 30.53 -18.26 13.85
N GLY A 204 30.72 -19.30 13.03
CA GLY A 204 30.93 -19.17 11.58
C GLY A 204 29.69 -18.76 10.79
N TRP A 205 28.47 -18.81 11.36
CA TRP A 205 27.23 -18.57 10.60
C TRP A 205 27.08 -17.12 10.14
N GLN A 206 27.80 -16.18 10.75
CA GLN A 206 27.78 -14.77 10.39
C GLN A 206 28.91 -14.38 9.42
N GLU A 207 29.85 -15.29 9.15
CA GLU A 207 30.96 -15.06 8.23
C GLU A 207 30.49 -15.06 6.78
N ARG A 208 31.11 -14.24 5.92
CA ARG A 208 30.78 -14.18 4.49
C ARG A 208 30.99 -15.52 3.77
N ALA A 209 31.94 -16.33 4.23
CA ALA A 209 32.30 -17.62 3.63
C ALA A 209 31.47 -18.80 4.17
N CYS A 210 30.49 -18.56 5.05
CA CYS A 210 29.68 -19.62 5.65
C CYS A 210 29.03 -20.53 4.60
N ARG A 211 29.19 -21.84 4.79
CA ARG A 211 28.56 -22.88 3.96
C ARG A 211 27.51 -23.64 4.75
N PHE A 212 26.27 -23.15 4.72
CA PHE A 212 25.17 -23.74 5.49
C PHE A 212 24.91 -25.22 5.20
N ASP A 213 25.23 -25.75 4.01
CA ASP A 213 25.12 -27.19 3.73
C ASP A 213 26.06 -28.02 4.63
N ALA A 214 27.28 -27.51 4.87
CA ALA A 214 28.27 -28.16 5.73
C ALA A 214 27.97 -27.92 7.21
N GLU A 215 27.57 -26.70 7.57
CA GLU A 215 27.19 -26.38 8.96
C GLU A 215 25.98 -27.18 9.41
N TRP A 216 24.95 -27.32 8.56
CA TRP A 216 23.73 -28.06 8.88
C TRP A 216 23.97 -29.56 8.99
N SER A 217 24.80 -30.14 8.11
CA SER A 217 25.10 -31.58 8.11
C SER A 217 25.95 -32.03 9.30
N ARG A 218 26.73 -31.12 9.92
CA ARG A 218 27.48 -31.37 11.16
C ARG A 218 26.60 -31.45 12.40
N LEU A 219 25.37 -30.92 12.35
CA LEU A 219 24.47 -30.94 13.50
C LEU A 219 24.03 -32.37 13.81
N ARG A 220 23.94 -32.69 15.11
CA ARG A 220 23.40 -33.98 15.54
C ARG A 220 21.94 -34.11 15.10
N PRO A 221 21.43 -35.33 14.80
CA PRO A 221 20.05 -35.50 14.34
C PRO A 221 18.99 -34.87 15.25
N TRP A 222 19.18 -34.91 16.57
CA TRP A 222 18.28 -34.27 17.51
C TRP A 222 18.35 -32.73 17.47
N GLN A 223 19.52 -32.15 17.19
CA GLN A 223 19.68 -30.69 17.03
C GLN A 223 18.97 -30.22 15.76
N GLN A 224 19.08 -30.95 14.66
CA GLN A 224 18.34 -30.67 13.44
C GLN A 224 16.83 -30.70 13.68
N ARG A 225 16.32 -31.75 14.35
CA ARG A 225 14.90 -31.86 14.72
C ARG A 225 14.43 -30.71 15.62
N ALA A 226 15.23 -30.31 16.60
CA ALA A 226 14.92 -29.23 17.52
C ALA A 226 14.94 -27.83 16.85
N ALA A 227 15.91 -27.60 15.97
CA ALA A 227 16.11 -26.33 15.27
C ALA A 227 15.08 -26.08 14.16
N LEU A 228 14.60 -27.15 13.51
CA LEU A 228 13.73 -27.05 12.35
C LEU A 228 12.45 -26.21 12.56
N PRO A 229 11.57 -26.49 13.55
CA PRO A 229 10.39 -25.66 13.79
C PRO A 229 10.75 -24.22 14.16
N VAL A 230 11.90 -24.00 14.80
CA VAL A 230 12.35 -22.65 15.18
C VAL A 230 12.71 -21.83 13.93
N LEU A 231 13.43 -22.43 12.99
CA LEU A 231 13.76 -21.78 11.72
C LEU A 231 12.50 -21.49 10.89
N ASP A 232 11.53 -22.40 10.90
CA ASP A 232 10.25 -22.22 10.23
C ASP A 232 9.44 -21.06 10.85
N ILE A 233 9.38 -20.99 12.19
CA ILE A 233 8.77 -19.86 12.92
C ILE A 233 9.45 -18.55 12.49
N ALA A 234 10.78 -18.49 12.54
CA ALA A 234 11.52 -17.28 12.20
C ALA A 234 11.28 -16.85 10.75
N ARG A 235 11.29 -17.80 9.80
CA ARG A 235 10.96 -17.53 8.40
C ARG A 235 9.58 -16.91 8.27
N HIS A 236 8.56 -17.54 8.83
CA HIS A 236 7.19 -17.08 8.68
C HIS A 236 6.93 -15.74 9.36
N MET A 237 7.63 -15.42 10.46
CA MET A 237 7.61 -14.09 11.06
C MET A 237 8.26 -13.04 10.15
N VAL A 238 9.43 -13.32 9.57
CA VAL A 238 10.09 -12.43 8.60
C VAL A 238 9.20 -12.17 7.38
N ASP A 239 8.61 -13.24 6.83
CA ASP A 239 7.76 -13.17 5.64
C ASP A 239 6.42 -12.46 5.93
N ALA A 240 5.86 -12.65 7.13
CA ALA A 240 4.61 -12.02 7.55
C ALA A 240 4.76 -10.52 7.83
N SER A 241 5.96 -10.09 8.22
CA SER A 241 6.22 -8.74 8.72
C SER A 241 7.29 -7.99 7.91
N PRO A 242 7.15 -7.86 6.58
CA PRO A 242 8.20 -7.35 5.68
C PRO A 242 8.54 -5.87 5.88
N ARG A 243 7.72 -5.15 6.65
CA ARG A 243 7.92 -3.73 6.96
C ARG A 243 8.37 -3.52 8.41
N SER A 244 8.59 -4.58 9.19
CA SER A 244 9.01 -4.50 10.59
C SER A 244 10.54 -4.45 10.68
N GLY A 245 11.06 -3.63 11.60
CA GLY A 245 12.49 -3.62 11.92
C GLY A 245 12.90 -4.89 12.68
N HIS A 246 12.00 -5.39 13.53
CA HIS A 246 12.19 -6.54 14.41
C HIS A 246 11.05 -7.55 14.21
N PRO A 247 11.08 -8.33 13.12
CA PRO A 247 9.96 -9.21 12.76
C PRO A 247 9.65 -10.26 13.83
N LEU A 248 10.64 -10.70 14.61
CA LEU A 248 10.48 -11.70 15.67
C LEU A 248 9.76 -11.18 16.94
N ASP A 249 9.55 -9.87 17.04
CA ASP A 249 8.82 -9.25 18.17
C ASP A 249 7.36 -8.95 17.84
N GLU A 250 6.92 -9.36 16.64
CA GLU A 250 5.53 -9.25 16.21
C GLU A 250 4.67 -10.29 16.95
N PRO A 251 3.44 -9.93 17.34
CA PRO A 251 2.55 -10.82 18.06
C PRO A 251 1.90 -11.85 17.12
N GLY A 252 1.48 -12.97 17.69
CA GLY A 252 0.81 -14.04 16.95
C GLY A 252 0.59 -15.28 17.82
N VAL A 253 0.19 -16.38 17.19
CA VAL A 253 -0.13 -17.64 17.86
C VAL A 253 0.65 -18.79 17.22
N ILE A 254 1.18 -19.68 18.06
CA ILE A 254 1.85 -20.92 17.68
C ILE A 254 1.08 -22.09 18.28
N LEU A 255 0.71 -23.05 17.44
CA LEU A 255 0.06 -24.30 17.84
C LEU A 255 1.06 -25.45 17.66
N LEU A 256 1.34 -26.21 18.72
CA LEU A 256 2.33 -27.30 18.70
C LEU A 256 1.72 -28.59 19.22
N ASP A 257 1.55 -29.59 18.36
CA ASP A 257 1.20 -30.92 18.82
C ASP A 257 2.45 -31.70 19.21
N ARG A 258 2.56 -32.08 20.48
CA ARG A 258 3.63 -32.92 21.04
C ARG A 258 5.07 -32.43 20.76
N PRO A 259 5.42 -31.16 21.08
CA PRO A 259 6.81 -30.72 20.97
C PRO A 259 7.78 -31.50 21.88
N ASP A 260 7.27 -32.21 22.89
CA ASP A 260 8.03 -33.16 23.72
C ASP A 260 8.62 -34.34 22.92
N LEU A 261 8.08 -34.66 21.74
CA LEU A 261 8.66 -35.66 20.83
C LEU A 261 9.87 -35.12 20.05
N LEU A 262 9.97 -33.79 19.90
CA LEU A 262 11.10 -33.15 19.22
C LEU A 262 12.30 -33.05 20.17
N CYS A 263 12.03 -32.75 21.45
CA CYS A 263 13.03 -32.51 22.50
C CYS A 263 12.57 -33.18 23.81
N ALA A 264 12.90 -34.45 24.03
CA ALA A 264 12.43 -35.20 25.19
C ALA A 264 13.19 -34.86 26.49
N GLY A 265 12.55 -35.10 27.64
CA GLY A 265 13.16 -34.99 28.96
C GLY A 265 13.69 -33.59 29.28
N ARG A 266 14.96 -33.50 29.69
CA ARG A 266 15.60 -32.23 30.09
C ARG A 266 15.74 -31.20 28.95
N LEU A 267 15.58 -31.61 27.69
CA LEU A 267 15.68 -30.72 26.54
C LEU A 267 14.40 -29.91 26.31
N LEU A 268 13.23 -30.41 26.72
CA LEU A 268 11.95 -29.69 26.50
C LEU A 268 11.93 -28.30 27.16
N PRO A 269 12.26 -28.15 28.46
CA PRO A 269 12.31 -26.82 29.09
C PRO A 269 13.29 -25.86 28.40
N MET A 270 14.45 -26.37 27.94
CA MET A 270 15.45 -25.58 27.23
C MET A 270 14.92 -25.09 25.88
N TRP A 271 14.29 -25.98 25.11
CA TRP A 271 13.68 -25.65 23.83
C TRP A 271 12.52 -24.66 23.97
N MET A 272 11.67 -24.82 25.00
CA MET A 272 10.61 -23.85 25.28
C MET A 272 11.19 -22.47 25.63
N THR A 273 12.27 -22.43 26.42
CA THR A 273 12.97 -21.17 26.75
C THR A 273 13.56 -20.52 25.50
N LEU A 274 14.12 -21.32 24.59
CA LEU A 274 14.58 -20.83 23.28
C LEU A 274 13.46 -20.14 22.52
N VAL A 275 12.29 -20.79 22.38
CA VAL A 275 11.15 -20.21 21.67
C VAL A 275 10.66 -18.93 22.36
N GLU A 276 10.64 -18.90 23.70
CA GLU A 276 10.32 -17.69 24.46
C GLU A 276 11.28 -16.53 24.16
N CYS A 277 12.59 -16.78 24.17
CA CYS A 277 13.60 -15.77 23.88
C CYS A 277 13.57 -15.32 22.41
N LEU A 278 13.34 -16.23 21.48
CA LEU A 278 13.33 -15.90 20.06
C LEU A 278 12.08 -15.09 19.70
N VAL A 279 10.91 -15.51 20.18
CA VAL A 279 9.61 -14.93 19.79
C VAL A 279 8.78 -14.52 21.02
N PRO A 280 9.20 -13.46 21.73
CA PRO A 280 8.69 -13.14 23.07
C PRO A 280 7.20 -12.82 23.08
N ARG A 281 6.64 -12.26 22.00
CA ARG A 281 5.23 -11.84 21.92
C ARG A 281 4.26 -12.87 21.32
N MET A 282 4.73 -14.07 20.96
CA MET A 282 3.87 -15.14 20.43
C MET A 282 3.18 -15.91 21.55
N GLN A 283 1.86 -16.11 21.49
CA GLN A 283 1.17 -17.07 22.35
C GLN A 283 1.42 -18.50 21.86
N CYS A 284 1.77 -19.42 22.75
CA CYS A 284 1.97 -20.82 22.42
C CYS A 284 0.88 -21.69 23.05
N VAL A 285 0.19 -22.49 22.23
CA VAL A 285 -0.77 -23.50 22.67
C VAL A 285 -0.26 -24.86 22.21
N LEU A 286 -0.12 -25.80 23.13
CA LEU A 286 0.54 -27.06 22.82
C LEU A 286 -0.02 -28.25 23.60
N THR A 287 0.16 -29.45 23.07
CA THR A 287 -0.17 -30.69 23.76
C THR A 287 1.07 -31.32 24.39
N LEU A 288 0.98 -31.86 25.60
CA LEU A 288 2.08 -32.56 26.28
C LEU A 288 1.62 -33.88 26.88
N SER A 289 2.54 -34.86 26.93
CA SER A 289 2.35 -36.04 27.77
C SER A 289 2.27 -35.65 29.25
N GLY A 290 1.69 -36.51 30.09
CA GLY A 290 1.60 -36.27 31.53
C GLY A 290 2.98 -36.08 32.17
N GLU A 291 3.96 -36.87 31.76
CA GLU A 291 5.36 -36.81 32.20
C GLU A 291 6.07 -35.53 31.73
N ALA A 292 5.91 -35.15 30.47
CA ALA A 292 6.47 -33.91 29.95
C ALA A 292 5.89 -32.69 30.68
N ARG A 293 4.59 -32.71 31.01
CA ARG A 293 3.94 -31.63 31.75
C ARG A 293 4.41 -31.54 33.19
N SER A 294 4.59 -32.67 33.88
CA SER A 294 5.01 -32.68 35.30
C SER A 294 6.46 -32.25 35.48
N SER A 295 7.32 -32.49 34.48
CA SER A 295 8.74 -32.11 34.49
C SER A 295 9.02 -30.63 34.16
N LEU A 296 8.00 -29.85 33.77
CA LEU A 296 8.21 -28.44 33.42
C LEU A 296 8.43 -27.52 34.63
N PRO A 297 9.45 -26.65 34.61
CA PRO A 297 9.64 -25.62 35.64
C PRO A 297 8.41 -24.71 35.82
N ARG A 298 8.09 -24.36 37.08
CA ARG A 298 7.00 -23.42 37.40
C ARG A 298 7.18 -22.05 36.74
N SER A 299 8.44 -21.64 36.53
CA SER A 299 8.79 -20.39 35.86
C SER A 299 8.20 -20.30 34.44
N LEU A 300 8.21 -21.40 33.68
CA LEU A 300 7.61 -21.48 32.35
C LEU A 300 6.08 -21.59 32.41
N GLN A 301 5.56 -22.42 33.32
CA GLN A 301 4.10 -22.62 33.47
C GLN A 301 3.37 -21.32 33.85
N GLY A 302 4.02 -20.46 34.62
CA GLY A 302 3.46 -19.19 35.09
C GLY A 302 3.59 -18.01 34.12
N LYS A 303 4.30 -18.15 32.99
CA LYS A 303 4.52 -17.03 32.06
C LYS A 303 3.22 -16.52 31.45
N ARG A 304 3.09 -15.20 31.39
CA ARG A 304 1.94 -14.50 30.82
C ARG A 304 2.40 -13.43 29.82
N LEU A 305 1.51 -13.11 28.89
CA LEU A 305 1.62 -12.05 27.91
C LEU A 305 0.61 -10.96 28.24
N ASP A 306 1.01 -9.71 28.09
CA ASP A 306 0.11 -8.57 28.27
C ASP A 306 -0.87 -8.46 27.11
N LEU A 307 -2.15 -8.26 27.46
CA LEU A 307 -3.17 -7.90 26.48
C LEU A 307 -3.10 -6.40 26.22
N PRO A 308 -3.28 -5.97 24.96
CA PRO A 308 -3.30 -4.55 24.62
C PRO A 308 -4.43 -3.84 25.38
N ALA A 309 -4.13 -2.64 25.89
CA ALA A 309 -5.13 -1.80 26.53
C ALA A 309 -6.22 -1.42 25.51
N ALA A 310 -7.46 -1.30 25.98
CA ALA A 310 -8.54 -0.76 25.16
C ALA A 310 -8.14 0.65 24.71
N PRO A 311 -8.15 0.96 23.40
CA PRO A 311 -7.93 2.33 22.97
C PRO A 311 -9.01 3.23 23.59
N PRO A 312 -8.70 4.50 23.89
CA PRO A 312 -9.71 5.44 24.38
C PRO A 312 -10.89 5.45 23.40
N PRO A 313 -12.14 5.57 23.89
CA PRO A 313 -13.32 5.56 23.04
C PRO A 313 -13.15 6.61 21.95
N GLN A 314 -13.20 6.17 20.69
CA GLN A 314 -13.21 7.12 19.58
C GLN A 314 -14.42 8.03 19.75
N ARG A 315 -14.21 9.35 19.63
CA ARG A 315 -15.28 10.31 19.43
C ARG A 315 -16.19 9.75 18.32
N ARG A 316 -17.46 9.49 18.66
CA ARG A 316 -18.52 9.26 17.67
C ARG A 316 -18.36 10.31 16.57
N ALA A 317 -18.61 9.90 15.31
CA ALA A 317 -18.69 10.83 14.18
C ALA A 317 -19.42 12.09 14.66
N ALA A 318 -18.75 13.25 14.55
CA ALA A 318 -19.25 14.48 15.13
C ALA A 318 -20.70 14.67 14.67
N ALA A 319 -21.61 14.88 15.64
CA ALA A 319 -22.94 15.36 15.34
C ALA A 319 -22.81 16.57 14.40
N ALA A 320 -23.67 16.66 13.38
CA ALA A 320 -23.61 17.72 12.39
C ALA A 320 -23.49 19.08 13.09
N SER A 321 -22.42 19.82 12.81
CA SER A 321 -22.27 21.16 13.35
C SER A 321 -23.26 22.06 12.63
N ARG A 322 -24.35 22.43 13.29
CA ARG A 322 -25.33 23.37 12.74
C ARG A 322 -24.69 24.76 12.68
N LEU A 323 -24.51 25.29 11.48
CA LEU A 323 -23.98 26.64 11.27
C LEU A 323 -25.13 27.66 11.16
N PRO A 324 -24.90 28.94 11.49
CA PRO A 324 -25.86 30.00 11.23
C PRO A 324 -26.21 30.07 9.74
N ARG A 325 -27.49 30.31 9.40
CA ARG A 325 -28.00 30.40 8.01
C ARG A 325 -27.24 31.37 7.12
N THR A 326 -26.76 32.47 7.70
CA THR A 326 -25.98 33.51 7.01
C THR A 326 -24.56 33.07 6.63
N THR A 327 -24.09 31.93 7.13
CA THR A 327 -22.76 31.40 6.84
C THR A 327 -22.70 30.84 5.42
N VAL A 328 -21.69 31.26 4.65
CA VAL A 328 -21.41 30.69 3.33
C VAL A 328 -20.49 29.49 3.49
N VAL A 329 -20.89 28.35 2.94
CA VAL A 329 -20.09 27.12 2.97
C VAL A 329 -19.47 26.87 1.61
N LEU A 330 -18.16 26.73 1.58
CA LEU A 330 -17.39 26.36 0.38
C LEU A 330 -16.96 24.91 0.51
N ILE A 331 -17.20 24.10 -0.51
CA ILE A 331 -16.89 22.67 -0.50
C ILE A 331 -15.87 22.36 -1.59
N ASP A 332 -14.68 21.97 -1.16
CA ASP A 332 -13.64 21.45 -2.04
C ASP A 332 -13.88 19.94 -2.23
N VAL A 333 -14.42 19.57 -3.40
CA VAL A 333 -14.93 18.21 -3.66
C VAL A 333 -13.79 17.24 -3.89
N ASP A 334 -12.82 17.64 -4.70
CA ASP A 334 -11.66 16.85 -5.09
C ASP A 334 -10.43 17.75 -5.30
N GLY A 335 -9.30 17.19 -5.70
CA GLY A 335 -8.06 17.97 -5.82
C GLY A 335 -7.14 17.81 -4.63
N ALA A 336 -5.84 17.89 -4.91
CA ALA A 336 -4.80 17.99 -3.88
C ALA A 336 -4.29 19.43 -3.73
N LEU A 337 -4.53 20.28 -4.72
CA LEU A 337 -4.16 21.69 -4.72
C LEU A 337 -5.33 22.53 -4.21
N PRO A 338 -5.04 23.65 -3.52
CA PRO A 338 -6.02 24.69 -3.22
C PRO A 338 -6.84 25.13 -4.42
N ASN A 339 -8.15 25.26 -4.22
CA ASN A 339 -9.07 25.64 -5.27
C ASN A 339 -9.19 27.16 -5.41
N LEU A 340 -8.61 27.71 -6.49
CA LEU A 340 -8.57 29.15 -6.75
C LEU A 340 -9.97 29.79 -6.87
N ALA A 341 -10.94 29.10 -7.47
CA ALA A 341 -12.30 29.62 -7.60
C ALA A 341 -12.97 29.78 -6.22
N LEU A 342 -12.76 28.82 -5.32
CA LEU A 342 -13.26 28.90 -3.95
C LEU A 342 -12.56 30.01 -3.15
N MET A 343 -11.26 30.24 -3.37
CA MET A 343 -10.53 31.37 -2.76
C MET A 343 -11.13 32.72 -3.16
N LYS A 344 -11.46 32.90 -4.44
CA LYS A 344 -12.08 34.14 -4.94
C LYS A 344 -13.52 34.33 -4.42
N LEU A 345 -14.31 33.25 -4.36
CA LEU A 345 -15.63 33.26 -3.72
C LEU A 345 -15.54 33.65 -2.23
N SER A 346 -14.58 33.09 -1.50
CA SER A 346 -14.37 33.44 -0.09
C SER A 346 -14.06 34.92 0.08
N ARG A 347 -13.16 35.48 -0.75
CA ARG A 347 -12.85 36.92 -0.75
C ARG A 347 -14.11 37.75 -0.96
N TYR A 348 -14.91 37.42 -1.97
CA TYR A 348 -16.13 38.13 -2.33
C TYR A 348 -17.15 38.21 -1.18
N PHE A 349 -17.38 37.09 -0.49
CA PHE A 349 -18.34 37.02 0.61
C PHE A 349 -17.81 37.66 1.89
N LYS A 350 -16.53 37.47 2.23
CA LYS A 350 -15.90 38.14 3.38
C LYS A 350 -15.92 39.65 3.25
N ALA A 351 -15.69 40.19 2.05
CA ALA A 351 -15.78 41.63 1.78
C ALA A 351 -17.18 42.22 2.03
N ARG A 352 -18.22 41.37 2.09
CA ARG A 352 -19.61 41.74 2.42
C ARG A 352 -19.97 41.43 3.87
N GLY A 353 -18.98 41.20 4.73
CA GLY A 353 -19.19 40.88 6.15
C GLY A 353 -19.75 39.48 6.41
N ARG A 354 -19.81 38.60 5.40
CA ARG A 354 -20.33 37.23 5.56
C ARG A 354 -19.24 36.32 6.15
N ARG A 355 -19.64 35.44 7.08
CA ARG A 355 -18.80 34.35 7.56
C ARG A 355 -18.66 33.28 6.48
N VAL A 356 -17.44 32.83 6.21
CA VAL A 356 -17.13 31.78 5.22
C VAL A 356 -16.46 30.59 5.91
N VAL A 357 -16.89 29.38 5.58
CA VAL A 357 -16.30 28.13 6.07
C VAL A 357 -15.92 27.25 4.89
N LEU A 358 -14.67 26.78 4.86
CA LEU A 358 -14.22 25.75 3.92
C LEU A 358 -14.44 24.36 4.52
N ALA A 359 -15.12 23.50 3.77
CA ALA A 359 -15.29 22.09 4.08
C ALA A 359 -14.55 21.23 3.05
N ARG A 360 -13.84 20.21 3.53
CA ARG A 360 -13.22 19.15 2.72
C ARG A 360 -13.60 17.80 3.30
N LYS A 361 -13.59 16.74 2.49
CA LYS A 361 -14.01 15.37 2.90
C LYS A 361 -15.49 15.31 3.32
N ASP A 362 -15.90 14.24 4.00
CA ASP A 362 -17.28 13.91 4.41
C ASP A 362 -17.84 14.82 5.53
N CYS A 363 -17.62 16.12 5.44
CA CYS A 363 -18.19 17.10 6.36
C CYS A 363 -19.70 17.19 6.15
N ARG A 364 -20.45 16.75 7.17
CA ARG A 364 -21.91 16.94 7.26
C ARG A 364 -22.18 18.24 7.99
N ILE A 365 -22.51 19.29 7.24
CA ILE A 365 -22.82 20.61 7.77
C ILE A 365 -24.31 20.86 7.52
N GLU A 366 -25.04 21.19 8.57
CA GLU A 366 -26.47 21.50 8.49
C GLU A 366 -26.71 22.99 8.71
N GLY A 367 -27.76 23.54 8.10
CA GLY A 367 -28.21 24.91 8.31
C GLY A 367 -27.74 26.03 7.37
N PRO A 368 -26.72 25.92 6.47
CA PRO A 368 -26.36 27.03 5.59
C PRO A 368 -27.36 27.19 4.43
N GLU A 369 -27.68 28.44 4.05
CA GLU A 369 -28.53 28.76 2.88
C GLU A 369 -27.73 28.99 1.59
N HIS A 370 -26.40 29.15 1.70
CA HIS A 370 -25.53 29.35 0.53
C HIS A 370 -24.33 28.41 0.58
N VAL A 371 -24.36 27.42 -0.31
CA VAL A 371 -23.31 26.41 -0.45
C VAL A 371 -22.72 26.50 -1.87
N TYR A 372 -21.39 26.56 -1.97
CA TYR A 372 -20.68 26.53 -3.25
C TYR A 372 -19.72 25.36 -3.24
N ALA A 373 -19.86 24.44 -4.20
CA ALA A 373 -18.98 23.30 -4.35
C ALA A 373 -18.20 23.38 -5.66
N SER A 374 -16.93 22.97 -5.63
CA SER A 374 -16.12 22.88 -6.83
C SER A 374 -15.52 21.49 -6.99
N SER A 375 -15.72 20.88 -8.17
CA SER A 375 -15.07 19.63 -8.58
C SER A 375 -14.20 19.87 -9.81
N VAL A 376 -12.92 19.56 -9.71
CA VAL A 376 -11.96 19.71 -10.80
C VAL A 376 -11.93 18.47 -11.69
N PHE A 377 -12.10 17.27 -11.14
CA PHE A 377 -11.95 16.02 -11.88
C PHE A 377 -13.29 15.39 -12.26
N PHE A 378 -13.38 14.91 -13.50
CA PHE A 378 -14.47 14.06 -13.96
C PHE A 378 -14.16 12.60 -13.65
N ARG A 379 -14.59 12.11 -12.48
CA ARG A 379 -14.38 10.72 -12.03
C ARG A 379 -15.61 10.20 -11.28
N PRO A 380 -15.90 8.89 -11.31
CA PRO A 380 -17.07 8.33 -10.64
C PRO A 380 -17.21 8.72 -9.16
N SER A 381 -16.10 8.72 -8.43
CA SER A 381 -16.10 9.11 -7.00
C SER A 381 -16.41 10.60 -6.78
N SER A 382 -15.94 11.48 -7.68
CA SER A 382 -16.22 12.92 -7.59
C SER A 382 -17.68 13.19 -7.94
N LEU A 383 -18.20 12.54 -8.99
CA LEU A 383 -19.59 12.67 -9.42
C LEU A 383 -20.56 12.18 -8.35
N ALA A 384 -20.33 10.99 -7.78
CA ALA A 384 -21.16 10.46 -6.70
C ALA A 384 -21.22 11.42 -5.50
N ARG A 385 -20.09 12.07 -5.17
CA ARG A 385 -20.06 13.06 -4.10
C ARG A 385 -20.78 14.35 -4.47
N VAL A 386 -20.69 14.79 -5.72
CA VAL A 386 -21.47 15.94 -6.22
C VAL A 386 -22.97 15.67 -6.11
N GLU A 387 -23.43 14.48 -6.49
CA GLU A 387 -24.84 14.09 -6.36
C GLU A 387 -25.29 14.03 -4.90
N GLU A 388 -24.50 13.43 -4.00
CA GLU A 388 -24.80 13.45 -2.55
C GLU A 388 -24.95 14.89 -2.01
N LEU A 389 -24.11 15.81 -2.48
CA LEU A 389 -24.19 17.22 -2.09
C LEU A 389 -25.44 17.91 -2.63
N LYS A 390 -25.83 17.63 -3.88
CA LYS A 390 -27.07 18.15 -4.48
C LYS A 390 -28.31 17.64 -3.74
N GLU A 391 -28.38 16.34 -3.48
CA GLU A 391 -29.47 15.73 -2.71
C GLU A 391 -29.59 16.34 -1.32
N ARG A 392 -28.45 16.62 -0.66
CA ARG A 392 -28.43 17.17 0.69
C ARG A 392 -28.89 18.62 0.77
N TYR A 393 -28.39 19.47 -0.12
CA TYR A 393 -28.55 20.92 0.00
C TYR A 393 -29.62 21.50 -0.93
N GLY A 394 -30.16 20.71 -1.88
CA GLY A 394 -31.21 21.14 -2.79
C GLY A 394 -30.87 22.44 -3.52
N ASP A 395 -31.77 23.41 -3.48
CA ASP A 395 -31.58 24.71 -4.13
C ASP A 395 -30.53 25.61 -3.46
N SER A 396 -30.05 25.24 -2.27
CA SER A 396 -29.05 26.03 -1.53
C SER A 396 -27.63 25.81 -2.05
N ILE A 397 -27.39 24.85 -2.95
CA ILE A 397 -26.06 24.55 -3.49
C ILE A 397 -25.87 24.98 -4.95
N THR A 398 -24.76 25.66 -5.21
CA THR A 398 -24.23 25.88 -6.55
C THR A 398 -22.96 25.05 -6.74
N VAL A 399 -22.98 24.12 -7.69
CA VAL A 399 -21.81 23.31 -8.05
C VAL A 399 -21.14 23.86 -9.30
N GLY A 400 -19.81 23.93 -9.31
CA GLY A 400 -19.01 24.29 -10.47
C GLY A 400 -17.70 23.51 -10.57
N GLY A 401 -16.83 23.96 -11.47
CA GLY A 401 -15.55 23.31 -11.76
C GLY A 401 -15.63 22.36 -12.95
N THR A 402 -14.47 22.10 -13.55
CA THR A 402 -14.32 21.39 -14.83
C THR A 402 -14.82 19.95 -14.78
N GLY A 403 -14.85 19.32 -13.61
CA GLY A 403 -15.39 17.97 -13.43
C GLY A 403 -16.91 17.88 -13.49
N VAL A 404 -17.62 19.02 -13.45
CA VAL A 404 -19.09 19.09 -13.52
C VAL A 404 -19.55 19.82 -14.77
N ASP A 405 -18.95 20.98 -15.05
CA ASP A 405 -19.26 21.81 -16.20
C ASP A 405 -17.99 22.54 -16.67
N SER A 406 -17.52 22.20 -17.87
CA SER A 406 -16.33 22.76 -18.50
C SER A 406 -16.48 24.25 -18.87
N ARG A 407 -17.71 24.73 -19.07
CA ARG A 407 -18.04 26.08 -19.55
C ARG A 407 -18.44 27.03 -18.43
N LYS A 408 -18.86 26.52 -17.26
CA LYS A 408 -19.20 27.36 -16.11
C LYS A 408 -18.02 28.21 -15.64
N ARG A 409 -18.23 29.53 -15.54
CA ARG A 409 -17.23 30.50 -15.07
C ARG A 409 -17.74 31.23 -13.84
N LEU A 410 -16.82 31.73 -13.02
CA LEU A 410 -17.17 32.73 -12.03
C LEU A 410 -17.60 34.03 -12.74
N PRO A 411 -18.55 34.79 -12.17
CA PRO A 411 -18.84 36.13 -12.65
C PRO A 411 -17.56 36.98 -12.69
N PRO A 412 -17.35 37.86 -13.70
CA PRO A 412 -16.13 38.66 -13.83
C PRO A 412 -15.77 39.46 -12.57
N ALA A 413 -16.78 40.00 -11.87
CA ALA A 413 -16.59 40.72 -10.60
C ALA A 413 -16.03 39.86 -9.45
N ILE A 414 -16.16 38.53 -9.53
CA ILE A 414 -15.57 37.57 -8.57
C ILE A 414 -14.26 37.02 -9.14
N GLU A 415 -14.21 36.68 -10.42
CA GLU A 415 -13.00 36.17 -11.07
C GLU A 415 -11.84 37.16 -11.00
N ASN A 416 -12.08 38.46 -11.04
CA ASN A 416 -11.01 39.47 -10.98
C ASN A 416 -10.58 39.81 -9.55
N LEU A 417 -11.14 39.17 -8.52
CA LEU A 417 -10.72 39.40 -7.14
C LEU A 417 -9.40 38.66 -6.81
N PRO A 418 -8.57 39.23 -5.91
CA PRO A 418 -7.40 38.54 -5.38
C PRO A 418 -7.82 37.30 -4.57
N ALA A 419 -6.98 36.27 -4.61
CA ALA A 419 -7.22 35.04 -3.87
C ALA A 419 -7.22 35.27 -2.33
N ASP A 420 -8.08 34.54 -1.62
CA ASP A 420 -8.11 34.49 -0.16
C ASP A 420 -7.17 33.39 0.37
N TYR A 421 -5.86 33.68 0.42
CA TYR A 421 -4.83 32.75 0.89
C TYR A 421 -5.11 32.11 2.28
N PRO A 422 -5.60 32.85 3.30
CA PRO A 422 -5.97 32.27 4.59
C PRO A 422 -7.02 31.14 4.54
N LEU A 423 -7.78 31.01 3.44
CA LEU A 423 -8.74 29.91 3.26
C LEU A 423 -8.05 28.53 3.17
N TYR A 424 -6.81 28.50 2.64
CA TYR A 424 -5.98 27.31 2.48
C TYR A 424 -4.65 27.50 3.21
N PRO A 425 -4.63 27.28 4.55
CA PRO A 425 -3.46 27.56 5.37
C PRO A 425 -2.22 26.75 4.95
N GLU A 426 -2.39 25.60 4.30
CA GLU A 426 -1.29 24.78 3.80
C GLU A 426 -0.46 25.42 2.65
N LEU A 427 -0.94 26.52 2.07
CA LEU A 427 -0.13 27.31 1.14
C LEU A 427 1.03 27.99 1.87
N GLU A 428 0.85 28.37 3.14
CA GLU A 428 1.88 29.00 3.97
C GLU A 428 2.51 30.24 3.29
N ASP A 429 3.67 30.04 2.67
CA ASP A 429 4.56 31.03 2.06
C ASP A 429 4.51 31.04 0.52
N ARG A 430 3.55 30.36 -0.10
CA ARG A 430 3.45 30.23 -1.56
C ARG A 430 2.16 30.82 -2.15
N ALA A 431 2.32 31.53 -3.25
CA ALA A 431 1.25 31.99 -4.12
C ALA A 431 0.75 30.85 -5.02
N ILE A 432 -0.48 30.97 -5.52
CA ILE A 432 -1.06 30.04 -6.50
C ILE A 432 -1.95 30.81 -7.49
N GLY A 433 -1.78 30.57 -8.78
CA GLY A 433 -2.60 31.26 -9.78
C GLY A 433 -2.19 31.03 -11.22
N PHE A 434 -2.79 31.82 -12.11
CA PHE A 434 -2.55 31.83 -13.55
C PHE A 434 -2.03 33.20 -13.95
N LEU A 435 -0.92 33.25 -14.67
CA LEU A 435 -0.51 34.45 -15.43
C LEU A 435 -1.17 34.43 -16.81
N THR A 436 -1.21 33.25 -17.42
CA THR A 436 -1.82 33.00 -18.72
C THR A 436 -2.78 31.82 -18.66
N ARG A 437 -3.75 31.81 -19.58
CA ARG A 437 -4.66 30.68 -19.79
C ARG A 437 -4.83 30.40 -21.27
N GLY A 438 -5.11 29.15 -21.60
CA GLY A 438 -5.30 28.67 -22.96
C GLY A 438 -4.06 27.99 -23.53
N CYS A 439 -4.27 27.21 -24.59
CA CYS A 439 -3.23 26.46 -25.29
C CYS A 439 -3.59 26.41 -26.79
N PRO A 440 -2.62 26.58 -27.71
CA PRO A 440 -2.89 26.54 -29.15
C PRO A 440 -3.04 25.10 -29.66
N GLY A 441 -2.66 24.10 -28.85
CA GLY A 441 -2.73 22.69 -29.25
C GLY A 441 -4.16 22.20 -29.32
N ALA A 442 -4.53 21.50 -30.40
CA ALA A 442 -5.81 20.82 -30.55
C ALA A 442 -5.68 19.34 -30.17
N CYS A 443 -5.14 19.06 -28.97
CA CYS A 443 -4.98 17.68 -28.51
C CYS A 443 -6.35 17.12 -28.09
N ASP A 444 -6.79 16.04 -28.74
CA ASP A 444 -8.11 15.43 -28.52
C ASP A 444 -8.37 14.97 -27.07
N PHE A 445 -7.31 14.61 -26.34
CA PHE A 445 -7.40 14.20 -24.94
C PHE A 445 -7.52 15.40 -23.97
N CYS A 446 -7.34 16.63 -24.44
CA CYS A 446 -7.14 17.81 -23.61
C CYS A 446 -8.38 18.70 -23.57
N ILE A 447 -8.83 19.05 -22.36
CA ILE A 447 -9.99 19.95 -22.17
C ILE A 447 -9.64 21.44 -22.39
N VAL A 448 -8.35 21.81 -22.36
CA VAL A 448 -7.92 23.22 -22.35
C VAL A 448 -8.43 24.01 -23.55
N PRO A 449 -8.38 23.53 -24.81
CA PRO A 449 -8.86 24.33 -25.95
C PRO A 449 -10.35 24.65 -25.86
N VAL A 450 -11.15 23.70 -25.37
CA VAL A 450 -12.60 23.88 -25.18
C VAL A 450 -12.89 24.83 -24.01
N LYS A 451 -12.12 24.70 -22.92
CA LYS A 451 -12.35 25.45 -21.68
C LYS A 451 -11.76 26.87 -21.75
N GLU A 452 -10.49 26.98 -22.06
CA GLU A 452 -9.73 28.23 -21.93
C GLU A 452 -9.45 28.91 -23.26
N GLY A 453 -9.59 28.20 -24.39
CA GLY A 453 -9.40 28.75 -25.72
C GLY A 453 -7.94 29.07 -26.04
N ARG A 454 -7.74 30.11 -26.86
CA ARG A 454 -6.41 30.56 -27.27
C ARG A 454 -5.63 31.17 -26.10
N PRO A 455 -4.28 31.05 -26.11
CA PRO A 455 -3.43 31.67 -25.09
C PRO A 455 -3.70 33.16 -24.93
N ARG A 456 -3.93 33.60 -23.70
CA ARG A 456 -4.05 35.01 -23.32
C ARG A 456 -3.51 35.24 -21.91
N GLN A 457 -3.02 36.43 -21.64
CA GLN A 457 -2.67 36.84 -20.28
C GLN A 457 -3.95 37.15 -19.48
N VAL A 458 -3.98 36.74 -18.20
CA VAL A 458 -5.11 36.93 -17.29
C VAL A 458 -4.72 37.60 -15.96
N ALA A 459 -3.42 37.68 -15.66
CA ALA A 459 -2.88 38.38 -14.49
C ALA A 459 -1.40 38.74 -14.74
N ASP A 460 -0.80 39.48 -13.81
CA ASP A 460 0.64 39.66 -13.71
C ASP A 460 1.23 39.05 -12.42
N LEU A 461 2.54 39.13 -12.25
CA LEU A 461 3.21 38.60 -11.06
C LEU A 461 2.87 39.39 -9.80
N ASP A 462 2.59 40.69 -9.92
CA ASP A 462 2.28 41.54 -8.78
C ASP A 462 0.90 41.16 -8.18
N ASP A 463 -0.08 40.88 -9.03
CA ASP A 463 -1.40 40.35 -8.66
C ASP A 463 -1.31 39.04 -7.86
N LEU A 464 -0.45 38.12 -8.32
CA LEU A 464 -0.32 36.79 -7.71
C LEU A 464 0.48 36.81 -6.41
N LEU A 465 1.62 37.52 -6.41
CA LEU A 465 2.55 37.52 -5.29
C LEU A 465 2.15 38.50 -4.18
N GLN A 466 1.38 39.55 -4.51
CA GLN A 466 0.89 40.57 -3.58
C GLN A 466 2.02 41.17 -2.72
N ASN A 467 3.22 41.31 -3.28
CA ASN A 467 4.47 41.69 -2.59
C ASN A 467 4.79 40.87 -1.32
N ARG A 468 4.15 39.71 -1.16
CA ARG A 468 4.21 38.86 0.03
C ARG A 468 4.96 37.56 -0.23
N PHE A 469 4.82 37.00 -1.43
CA PHE A 469 5.30 35.66 -1.74
C PHE A 469 6.54 35.67 -2.63
N ARG A 470 7.43 34.70 -2.42
CA ARG A 470 8.58 34.41 -3.29
C ARG A 470 8.51 33.02 -3.95
N LYS A 471 7.49 32.24 -3.59
CA LYS A 471 7.19 30.92 -4.15
C LYS A 471 5.87 30.97 -4.89
N LEU A 472 5.81 30.41 -6.09
CA LEU A 472 4.63 30.46 -6.96
C LEU A 472 4.29 29.07 -7.52
N ILE A 473 3.10 28.57 -7.22
CA ILE A 473 2.47 27.45 -7.93
C ILE A 473 1.76 28.04 -9.15
N LEU A 474 2.36 27.89 -10.31
CA LEU A 474 1.84 28.41 -11.57
C LEU A 474 0.96 27.37 -12.26
N LEU A 475 -0.30 27.72 -12.50
CA LEU A 475 -1.33 26.83 -13.03
C LEU A 475 -1.52 26.96 -14.55
N ASP A 476 -0.80 27.88 -15.21
CA ASP A 476 -0.86 28.17 -16.65
C ASP A 476 -0.90 26.91 -17.51
N ASP A 477 -1.88 26.82 -18.41
CA ASP A 477 -2.09 25.63 -19.24
C ASP A 477 -0.87 25.32 -20.13
N ASN A 478 -0.26 26.36 -20.69
CA ASN A 478 1.02 26.29 -21.40
C ASN A 478 1.64 27.69 -21.51
N ILE A 479 2.39 28.11 -20.48
CA ILE A 479 3.00 29.46 -20.46
C ILE A 479 3.89 29.74 -21.68
N LEU A 480 4.57 28.73 -22.23
CA LEU A 480 5.46 28.90 -23.39
C LEU A 480 4.70 29.22 -24.68
N ALA A 481 3.40 28.94 -24.73
CA ALA A 481 2.57 29.27 -25.87
C ALA A 481 2.13 30.73 -25.92
N HIS A 482 2.32 31.49 -24.83
CA HIS A 482 2.02 32.91 -24.84
C HIS A 482 3.09 33.69 -25.64
N PRO A 483 2.70 34.64 -26.51
CA PRO A 483 3.66 35.43 -27.30
C PRO A 483 4.71 36.16 -26.46
N ARG A 484 4.32 36.66 -25.28
CA ARG A 484 5.20 37.35 -24.32
C ARG A 484 5.81 36.43 -23.26
N SER A 485 5.89 35.13 -23.54
CA SER A 485 6.40 34.16 -22.56
C SER A 485 7.85 34.41 -22.14
N GLY A 486 8.71 34.93 -23.03
CA GLY A 486 10.07 35.36 -22.69
C GLY A 486 10.09 36.41 -21.58
N GLU A 487 9.28 37.46 -21.73
CA GLU A 487 9.16 38.55 -20.75
C GLU A 487 8.65 38.05 -19.39
N LEU A 488 7.66 37.15 -19.39
CA LEU A 488 7.13 36.58 -18.14
C LEU A 488 8.18 35.72 -17.42
N LEU A 489 8.94 34.90 -18.16
CA LEU A 489 10.02 34.09 -17.60
C LEU A 489 11.20 34.96 -17.12
N GLU A 490 11.51 36.03 -17.84
CA GLU A 490 12.54 36.98 -17.45
C GLU A 490 12.16 37.69 -16.15
N ASP A 491 10.90 38.12 -16.01
CA ASP A 491 10.45 38.76 -14.77
C ASP A 491 10.53 37.80 -13.57
N MET A 492 10.18 36.52 -13.76
CA MET A 492 10.39 35.49 -12.73
C MET A 492 11.87 35.32 -12.36
N ALA A 493 12.74 35.26 -13.36
CA ALA A 493 14.17 35.06 -13.16
C ALA A 493 14.82 36.27 -12.47
N ARG A 494 14.44 37.49 -12.86
CA ARG A 494 14.95 38.75 -12.32
C ARG A 494 14.53 38.96 -10.86
N ARG A 495 13.29 38.58 -10.52
CA ARG A 495 12.73 38.68 -9.16
C ARG A 495 13.10 37.50 -8.25
N ASP A 496 13.92 36.56 -8.74
CA ASP A 496 14.35 35.33 -8.06
C ASP A 496 13.18 34.52 -7.45
N ILE A 497 12.09 34.40 -8.22
CA ILE A 497 10.91 33.63 -7.80
C ILE A 497 11.22 32.14 -7.93
N GLU A 498 10.92 31.39 -6.87
CA GLU A 498 10.89 29.93 -6.94
C GLU A 498 9.53 29.48 -7.51
N VAL A 499 9.55 28.73 -8.61
CA VAL A 499 8.33 28.45 -9.39
C VAL A 499 8.09 26.95 -9.48
N ASN A 500 6.87 26.52 -9.15
CA ASN A 500 6.35 25.23 -9.58
C ASN A 500 5.50 25.45 -10.83
N PHE A 501 6.02 25.08 -12.00
CA PHE A 501 5.25 24.94 -13.22
C PHE A 501 4.37 23.70 -13.08
N ASN A 502 3.15 23.86 -12.55
CA ASN A 502 2.30 22.72 -12.20
C ASN A 502 1.80 21.99 -13.45
N GLN A 503 1.55 22.73 -14.53
CA GLN A 503 1.36 22.14 -15.86
C GLN A 503 2.71 21.98 -16.54
N THR A 504 2.82 20.95 -17.38
CA THR A 504 4.05 20.64 -18.11
C THR A 504 4.38 21.70 -19.16
N LEU A 505 5.65 22.02 -19.27
CA LEU A 505 6.16 22.87 -20.33
C LEU A 505 6.30 22.08 -21.63
N ASP A 506 5.86 22.66 -22.74
CA ASP A 506 6.04 22.06 -24.08
C ASP A 506 7.42 22.42 -24.64
N LEU A 507 8.34 21.45 -24.64
CA LEU A 507 9.70 21.64 -25.16
C LEU A 507 9.74 22.05 -26.63
N ARG A 508 8.71 21.75 -27.42
CA ARG A 508 8.66 22.12 -28.84
C ARG A 508 8.60 23.63 -29.05
N LEU A 509 8.06 24.36 -28.08
CA LEU A 509 7.92 25.83 -28.09
C LEU A 509 9.13 26.56 -27.52
N LEU A 510 10.15 25.82 -27.07
CA LEU A 510 11.35 26.40 -26.48
C LEU A 510 12.29 26.95 -27.56
N ASP A 511 12.96 28.05 -27.27
CA ASP A 511 14.12 28.55 -28.01
C ASP A 511 15.31 28.76 -27.07
N LYS A 512 16.44 29.23 -27.61
CA LYS A 512 17.68 29.41 -26.85
C LYS A 512 17.53 30.43 -25.71
N GLU A 513 16.75 31.49 -25.92
CA GLU A 513 16.51 32.53 -24.91
C GLU A 513 15.70 31.97 -23.74
N LYS A 514 14.54 31.38 -24.04
CA LYS A 514 13.65 30.76 -23.05
C LYS A 514 14.35 29.63 -22.29
N ALA A 515 15.19 28.84 -22.97
CA ALA A 515 16.00 27.80 -22.33
C ALA A 515 16.95 28.37 -21.27
N GLY A 516 17.62 29.48 -21.58
CA GLY A 516 18.47 30.20 -20.64
C GLY A 516 17.70 30.74 -19.43
N LEU A 517 16.51 31.30 -19.66
CA LEU A 517 15.63 31.80 -18.60
C LEU A 517 15.15 30.66 -17.67
N LEU A 518 14.69 29.54 -18.22
CA LEU A 518 14.27 28.37 -17.43
C LEU A 518 15.40 27.75 -16.60
N ARG A 519 16.66 27.92 -17.01
CA ARG A 519 17.82 27.50 -16.23
C ARG A 519 18.06 28.42 -15.03
N ARG A 520 17.82 29.72 -15.20
CA ARG A 520 17.95 30.74 -14.15
C ARG A 520 16.81 30.71 -13.12
N ILE A 521 15.60 30.33 -13.54
CA ILE A 521 14.46 30.18 -12.63
C ILE A 521 14.67 28.97 -11.72
N ARG A 522 14.42 29.16 -10.41
CA ARG A 522 14.41 28.08 -9.42
C ARG A 522 13.13 27.26 -9.55
N CYS A 523 13.15 26.28 -10.44
CA CYS A 523 12.01 25.38 -10.64
C CYS A 523 11.94 24.31 -9.54
N SER A 524 10.78 24.13 -8.92
CA SER A 524 10.60 23.18 -7.82
C SER A 524 9.30 22.39 -7.92
N ASN A 525 9.18 21.33 -7.13
CA ASN A 525 7.93 20.59 -6.94
C ASN A 525 6.92 21.45 -6.17
N VAL A 526 5.65 21.05 -6.19
CA VAL A 526 4.54 21.74 -5.49
C VAL A 526 4.80 22.03 -4.00
N ARG A 527 5.61 21.19 -3.34
CA ARG A 527 5.94 21.34 -1.91
C ARG A 527 7.11 22.29 -1.67
N PHE A 528 7.83 22.72 -2.70
CA PHE A 528 9.04 23.55 -2.57
C PHE A 528 10.13 22.88 -1.73
N THR A 529 10.34 21.58 -1.97
CA THR A 529 11.32 20.74 -1.23
C THR A 529 12.38 20.13 -2.13
N ARG A 530 12.21 20.16 -3.45
CA ARG A 530 13.19 19.64 -4.41
C ARG A 530 13.11 20.41 -5.71
N SER A 531 14.27 20.75 -6.26
CA SER A 531 14.36 21.24 -7.64
C SER A 531 13.84 20.16 -8.59
N VAL A 532 12.87 20.50 -9.44
CA VAL A 532 12.36 19.64 -10.50
C VAL A 532 11.77 20.49 -11.61
N ARG A 533 11.87 20.01 -12.86
CA ARG A 533 11.25 20.63 -14.03
C ARG A 533 10.32 19.63 -14.69
N HIS A 534 9.12 20.08 -15.06
CA HIS A 534 8.07 19.23 -15.61
C HIS A 534 7.88 19.49 -17.11
N PHE A 535 8.03 18.46 -17.91
CA PHE A 535 7.79 18.45 -19.36
C PHE A 535 6.78 17.36 -19.72
N SER A 536 6.19 17.43 -20.91
CA SER A 536 5.28 16.39 -21.43
C SER A 536 5.90 15.62 -22.59
N LEU A 537 5.64 14.32 -22.65
CA LEU A 537 5.96 13.48 -23.81
C LEU A 537 4.87 12.41 -24.00
N ASN A 538 3.84 12.75 -24.79
CA ASN A 538 2.63 11.92 -24.90
C ASN A 538 2.61 11.02 -26.14
N ASP A 539 3.49 11.24 -27.10
CA ASP A 539 3.61 10.47 -28.35
C ASP A 539 5.10 10.36 -28.74
N THR A 540 5.37 9.65 -29.83
CA THR A 540 6.69 9.51 -30.45
C THR A 540 6.92 10.56 -31.54
N LEU A 541 6.00 11.52 -31.71
CA LEU A 541 6.14 12.55 -32.71
C LEU A 541 7.20 13.56 -32.25
N HIS A 542 8.10 13.91 -33.17
CA HIS A 542 9.12 14.93 -32.95
C HIS A 542 10.15 14.63 -31.84
N LEU A 543 10.45 13.36 -31.52
CA LEU A 543 11.49 13.01 -30.53
C LEU A 543 12.84 13.70 -30.79
N ASP A 544 13.24 13.85 -32.05
CA ASP A 544 14.48 14.56 -32.41
C ASP A 544 14.43 16.04 -32.10
N LEU A 545 13.28 16.69 -32.32
CA LEU A 545 13.08 18.08 -31.94
C LEU A 545 13.15 18.22 -30.42
N VAL A 546 12.46 17.35 -29.69
CA VAL A 546 12.50 17.32 -28.23
C VAL A 546 13.93 17.16 -27.73
N ARG A 547 14.72 16.25 -28.31
CA ARG A 547 16.14 16.06 -27.97
C ARG A 547 16.96 17.32 -28.20
N ARG A 548 16.80 17.97 -29.37
CA ARG A 548 17.51 19.22 -29.69
C ARG A 548 17.15 20.34 -28.72
N ARG A 549 15.87 20.52 -28.39
CA ARG A 549 15.39 21.54 -27.45
C ARG A 549 15.82 21.24 -26.01
N TYR A 550 15.80 19.98 -25.61
CA TYR A 550 16.31 19.53 -24.31
C TYR A 550 17.80 19.88 -24.15
N ALA A 551 18.61 19.63 -25.18
CA ALA A 551 20.04 19.94 -25.18
C ALA A 551 20.33 21.45 -25.01
N GLN A 552 19.44 22.34 -25.49
CA GLN A 552 19.59 23.79 -25.34
C GLN A 552 19.52 24.25 -23.88
N ILE A 553 18.87 23.49 -22.99
CA ILE A 553 18.79 23.83 -21.55
C ILE A 553 20.06 23.43 -20.79
N GLY A 554 20.78 22.41 -21.28
CA GLY A 554 22.05 21.97 -20.68
C GLY A 554 21.90 21.23 -19.34
N PHE A 555 20.96 20.29 -19.24
CA PHE A 555 20.82 19.44 -18.05
C PHE A 555 21.94 18.41 -17.91
N GLY A 556 22.38 18.20 -16.67
CA GLY A 556 23.29 17.13 -16.27
C GLY A 556 22.57 15.89 -15.75
N ARG A 557 23.33 14.88 -15.32
CA ARG A 557 22.78 13.62 -14.78
C ARG A 557 22.11 13.80 -13.40
N ASP A 558 22.52 14.82 -12.65
CA ASP A 558 22.03 15.12 -11.30
C ASP A 558 20.83 16.08 -11.29
N ASP A 559 20.49 16.67 -12.45
CA ASP A 559 19.25 17.44 -12.58
C ASP A 559 18.04 16.50 -12.48
N ASN A 560 16.96 16.96 -11.83
CA ASN A 560 15.70 16.22 -11.74
C ASN A 560 14.74 16.73 -12.81
N VAL A 561 14.60 15.99 -13.89
CA VAL A 561 13.76 16.39 -15.03
C VAL A 561 12.65 15.37 -15.24
N GLU A 562 11.44 15.73 -14.87
CA GLU A 562 10.27 14.85 -14.90
C GLU A 562 9.51 15.02 -16.22
N PHE A 563 9.28 13.91 -16.92
CA PHE A 563 8.41 13.86 -18.08
C PHE A 563 7.10 13.18 -17.71
N ILE A 564 5.99 13.92 -17.82
CA ILE A 564 4.66 13.35 -17.73
C ILE A 564 4.37 12.66 -19.07
N CYS A 565 4.16 11.35 -19.00
CA CYS A 565 3.80 10.51 -20.13
C CYS A 565 2.42 9.92 -19.91
N MET A 566 1.48 10.33 -20.74
CA MET A 566 0.17 9.70 -20.78
C MET A 566 0.27 8.30 -21.40
N TYR A 567 -0.51 7.35 -20.87
CA TYR A 567 -0.67 6.01 -21.43
C TYR A 567 -2.14 5.57 -21.44
N GLY A 568 -2.46 4.59 -22.29
CA GLY A 568 -3.80 4.02 -22.37
C GLY A 568 -4.82 4.96 -23.02
N TYR A 569 -4.35 5.83 -23.92
CA TYR A 569 -5.20 6.64 -24.81
C TYR A 569 -5.14 6.09 -26.23
N ASN A 570 -4.05 6.36 -26.95
CA ASN A 570 -3.89 6.06 -28.38
C ASN A 570 -2.47 5.62 -28.77
N THR A 571 -1.61 5.27 -27.81
CA THR A 571 -0.26 4.77 -28.08
C THR A 571 -0.22 3.24 -27.99
N ALA A 572 0.54 2.60 -28.88
CA ALA A 572 0.88 1.19 -28.81
C ALA A 572 1.98 0.91 -27.77
N LEU A 573 2.13 -0.36 -27.36
CA LEU A 573 3.20 -0.76 -26.44
C LEU A 573 4.60 -0.42 -27.01
N ALA A 574 4.81 -0.57 -28.31
CA ALA A 574 6.07 -0.23 -28.96
C ALA A 574 6.42 1.25 -28.79
N GLU A 575 5.44 2.15 -28.92
CA GLU A 575 5.60 3.58 -28.74
C GLU A 575 5.86 3.94 -27.27
N ASP A 576 5.17 3.29 -26.32
CA ASP A 576 5.44 3.46 -24.89
C ASP A 576 6.90 3.09 -24.56
N VAL A 577 7.38 1.94 -25.07
CA VAL A 577 8.76 1.50 -24.88
C VAL A 577 9.75 2.47 -25.52
N GLU A 578 9.47 2.94 -26.73
CA GLU A 578 10.31 3.93 -27.42
C GLU A 578 10.42 5.24 -26.63
N ARG A 579 9.30 5.80 -26.16
CA ARG A 579 9.30 7.01 -25.33
C ARG A 579 10.13 6.82 -24.06
N PHE A 580 9.98 5.69 -23.37
CA PHE A 580 10.75 5.46 -22.13
C PHE A 580 12.22 5.21 -22.41
N ARG A 581 12.57 4.54 -23.50
CA ARG A 581 13.97 4.39 -23.96
C ARG A 581 14.58 5.76 -24.30
N PHE A 582 13.82 6.58 -25.02
CA PHE A 582 14.19 7.95 -25.35
C PHE A 582 14.48 8.77 -24.08
N LEU A 583 13.56 8.78 -23.11
CA LEU A 583 13.76 9.47 -21.84
C LEU A 583 14.97 8.95 -21.07
N ARG A 584 15.19 7.63 -21.05
CA ARG A 584 16.37 7.04 -20.40
C ARG A 584 17.69 7.48 -21.03
N SER A 585 17.68 7.88 -22.31
CA SER A 585 18.84 8.40 -23.02
C SER A 585 19.17 9.86 -22.70
N LEU A 586 18.28 10.60 -22.03
CA LEU A 586 18.47 12.02 -21.70
C LEU A 586 19.07 12.19 -20.28
N PRO A 587 20.06 13.08 -20.09
CA PRO A 587 20.63 13.35 -18.76
C PRO A 587 19.58 13.88 -17.78
N GLY A 588 19.47 13.29 -16.59
CA GLY A 588 18.56 13.76 -15.53
C GLY A 588 17.07 13.49 -15.75
N ALA A 589 16.70 13.01 -16.94
CA ALA A 589 15.31 12.76 -17.31
C ALA A 589 14.77 11.46 -16.67
N TYR A 590 13.53 11.54 -16.19
CA TYR A 590 12.79 10.39 -15.71
C TYR A 590 11.30 10.52 -15.98
N VAL A 591 10.60 9.38 -16.01
CA VAL A 591 9.18 9.32 -16.35
C VAL A 591 8.27 9.44 -15.13
N PHE A 592 7.16 10.15 -15.31
CA PHE A 592 5.95 10.07 -14.50
C PHE A 592 4.81 9.61 -15.42
N VAL A 593 4.33 8.38 -15.23
CA VAL A 593 3.26 7.82 -16.04
C VAL A 593 1.89 8.22 -15.50
N GLN A 594 1.01 8.64 -16.39
CA GLN A 594 -0.38 9.00 -16.07
C GLN A 594 -1.33 8.26 -16.99
N ARG A 595 -2.25 7.48 -16.42
CA ARG A 595 -3.28 6.83 -17.23
C ARG A 595 -4.23 7.89 -17.76
N TYR A 596 -4.55 7.82 -19.05
CA TYR A 596 -5.61 8.61 -19.62
C TYR A 596 -6.95 8.36 -18.91
N GLN A 597 -7.66 9.45 -18.65
CA GLN A 597 -9.01 9.44 -18.13
C GLN A 597 -9.78 10.48 -18.93
N PRO A 598 -10.85 10.09 -19.63
CA PRO A 598 -11.63 11.02 -20.41
C PRO A 598 -12.27 12.07 -19.48
N HIS A 599 -12.33 13.31 -19.95
CA HIS A 599 -13.14 14.36 -19.35
C HIS A 599 -14.57 14.31 -19.93
N ILE A 600 -15.46 15.22 -19.50
CA ILE A 600 -16.87 15.27 -19.92
C ILE A 600 -17.03 15.21 -21.45
N GLU A 601 -16.20 15.95 -22.16
CA GLU A 601 -16.18 16.03 -23.63
C GLU A 601 -14.99 15.29 -24.27
N GLY A 602 -14.37 14.34 -23.54
CA GLY A 602 -13.11 13.72 -23.94
C GLY A 602 -13.32 12.55 -24.88
N ALA A 603 -12.40 12.34 -25.82
CA ALA A 603 -12.44 11.18 -26.70
C ALA A 603 -12.29 9.87 -25.92
N GLU A 604 -12.95 8.81 -26.38
CA GLU A 604 -12.73 7.46 -25.85
C GLU A 604 -11.33 6.95 -26.24
N PRO A 605 -10.64 6.18 -25.39
CA PRO A 605 -9.35 5.61 -25.74
C PRO A 605 -9.49 4.54 -26.84
N ASP A 606 -8.64 4.59 -27.86
CA ASP A 606 -8.48 3.53 -28.85
C ASP A 606 -7.19 2.73 -28.55
N LEU A 607 -7.40 1.47 -28.21
CA LEU A 607 -6.32 0.54 -27.86
C LEU A 607 -6.43 -0.77 -28.65
N SER A 608 -7.14 -0.75 -29.78
CA SER A 608 -7.34 -1.91 -30.66
C SER A 608 -6.02 -2.48 -31.19
N GLY A 609 -5.04 -1.61 -31.47
CA GLY A 609 -3.68 -1.96 -31.90
C GLY A 609 -2.60 -1.90 -30.80
N PHE A 610 -2.97 -2.00 -29.52
CA PHE A 610 -2.00 -1.78 -28.43
C PHE A 610 -0.86 -2.82 -28.40
N PHE A 611 -1.17 -4.08 -28.69
CA PHE A 611 -0.19 -5.18 -28.75
C PHE A 611 0.03 -5.62 -30.20
N ASP A 612 1.30 -5.85 -30.54
CA ASP A 612 1.73 -6.50 -31.77
C ASP A 612 2.35 -7.88 -31.46
N GLU A 613 2.87 -8.56 -32.48
CA GLU A 613 3.57 -9.86 -32.35
C GLU A 613 4.83 -9.79 -31.48
N ARG A 614 5.34 -8.59 -31.19
CA ARG A 614 6.54 -8.34 -30.38
C ARG A 614 6.22 -8.06 -28.92
N ALA A 615 4.96 -8.16 -28.49
CA ALA A 615 4.52 -7.83 -27.13
C ALA A 615 5.41 -8.42 -26.02
N ASP A 616 5.74 -9.72 -26.10
CA ASP A 616 6.61 -10.39 -25.12
C ASP A 616 8.02 -9.76 -25.08
N ALA A 617 8.63 -9.53 -26.24
CA ALA A 617 9.96 -8.92 -26.34
C ALA A 617 9.98 -7.46 -25.86
N LEU A 618 8.93 -6.69 -26.18
CA LEU A 618 8.77 -5.30 -25.76
C LEU A 618 8.58 -5.18 -24.25
N ILE A 619 7.82 -6.08 -23.63
CA ILE A 619 7.69 -6.12 -22.16
C ILE A 619 9.02 -6.47 -21.51
N ASP A 620 9.76 -7.43 -22.08
CA ASP A 620 11.09 -7.81 -21.59
C ASP A 620 12.12 -6.68 -21.68
N GLU A 621 12.01 -5.83 -22.68
CA GLU A 621 12.79 -4.61 -22.80
C GLU A 621 12.35 -3.56 -21.77
N LEU A 622 11.05 -3.28 -21.70
CA LEU A 622 10.43 -2.30 -20.82
C LEU A 622 10.86 -2.47 -19.36
N ILE A 623 10.86 -3.69 -18.84
CA ILE A 623 11.21 -3.97 -17.43
C ILE A 623 12.70 -3.77 -17.12
N LYS A 624 13.55 -3.60 -18.15
CA LYS A 624 14.98 -3.25 -18.03
C LYS A 624 15.21 -1.74 -18.10
N ILE A 625 14.24 -0.95 -18.55
CA ILE A 625 14.30 0.52 -18.54
C ILE A 625 14.01 1.00 -17.12
N LEU A 626 15.06 1.31 -16.37
CA LEU A 626 14.97 1.72 -14.96
C LEU A 626 15.22 3.21 -14.77
N PHE A 627 14.30 3.87 -14.06
CA PHE A 627 14.38 5.27 -13.63
C PHE A 627 14.58 5.34 -12.10
N PRO A 628 15.81 5.53 -11.60
CA PRO A 628 16.11 5.52 -10.16
C PRO A 628 15.21 6.42 -9.31
N GLN A 629 14.77 7.55 -9.87
CA GLN A 629 14.02 8.60 -9.17
C GLN A 629 12.54 8.27 -8.95
N ASN A 630 11.91 7.42 -9.79
CA ASN A 630 10.43 7.32 -9.80
C ASN A 630 9.83 5.97 -10.24
N MET A 631 10.51 4.85 -9.99
CA MET A 631 9.95 3.52 -10.33
C MET A 631 8.57 3.22 -9.71
N LYS A 632 8.18 3.93 -8.65
CA LYS A 632 6.84 3.81 -8.05
C LYS A 632 5.73 4.24 -9.02
N SER A 633 5.95 5.28 -9.84
CA SER A 633 5.00 5.68 -10.87
C SER A 633 4.85 4.57 -11.93
N MET A 634 5.98 4.05 -12.41
CA MET A 634 6.03 2.94 -13.39
C MET A 634 5.32 1.66 -12.93
N GLU A 635 5.32 1.35 -11.62
CA GLU A 635 4.57 0.21 -11.10
C GLU A 635 3.07 0.29 -11.44
N THR A 636 2.50 1.49 -11.51
CA THR A 636 1.09 1.70 -11.90
C THR A 636 0.87 1.31 -13.36
N TYR A 637 1.80 1.69 -14.24
CA TYR A 637 1.78 1.30 -15.65
C TYR A 637 1.97 -0.22 -15.81
N TYR A 638 2.94 -0.82 -15.11
CA TYR A 638 3.17 -2.27 -15.15
C TYR A 638 1.95 -3.08 -14.72
N ARG A 639 1.23 -2.64 -13.68
CA ARG A 639 -0.01 -3.30 -13.25
C ARG A 639 -1.13 -3.18 -14.28
N TRP A 640 -1.25 -2.01 -14.92
CA TRP A 640 -2.20 -1.83 -16.01
C TRP A 640 -1.85 -2.70 -17.23
N LEU A 641 -0.59 -2.69 -17.65
CA LEU A 641 -0.06 -3.50 -18.76
C LEU A 641 -0.22 -5.00 -18.49
N SER A 642 0.12 -5.45 -17.30
CA SER A 642 0.00 -6.86 -16.89
C SER A 642 -1.45 -7.36 -16.92
N LYS A 643 -2.43 -6.53 -16.54
CA LYS A 643 -3.85 -6.87 -16.65
C LYS A 643 -4.30 -6.97 -18.10
N ARG A 644 -3.92 -6.00 -18.94
CA ARG A 644 -4.26 -6.01 -20.37
C ARG A 644 -3.63 -7.18 -21.10
N TYR A 645 -2.38 -7.50 -20.80
CA TYR A 645 -1.69 -8.64 -21.37
C TYR A 645 -2.43 -9.95 -21.01
N ALA A 646 -2.83 -10.13 -19.74
CA ALA A 646 -3.59 -11.31 -19.33
C ALA A 646 -4.94 -11.41 -20.05
N GLN A 647 -5.63 -10.28 -20.24
CA GLN A 647 -6.89 -10.21 -20.98
C GLN A 647 -6.71 -10.52 -22.48
N ALA A 648 -5.64 -10.01 -23.09
CA ALA A 648 -5.40 -10.16 -24.53
C ALA A 648 -4.90 -11.56 -24.91
N PHE A 649 -4.02 -12.16 -24.09
CA PHE A 649 -3.34 -13.41 -24.43
C PHE A 649 -3.80 -14.62 -23.62
N GLY A 650 -4.67 -14.45 -22.62
CA GLY A 650 -5.10 -15.55 -21.73
C GLY A 650 -3.99 -16.15 -20.86
N LYS A 651 -2.81 -15.52 -20.82
CA LYS A 651 -1.62 -15.95 -20.06
C LYS A 651 -0.99 -14.79 -19.30
N ILE A 652 -0.14 -15.08 -18.32
CA ILE A 652 0.60 -14.06 -17.56
C ILE A 652 2.03 -13.88 -18.11
N HIS A 653 2.50 -12.64 -18.16
CA HIS A 653 3.91 -12.36 -18.45
C HIS A 653 4.74 -12.44 -17.15
N VAL A 654 5.35 -13.60 -16.89
CA VAL A 654 5.99 -13.92 -15.59
C VAL A 654 7.01 -12.86 -15.15
N LYS A 655 7.91 -12.44 -16.04
CA LYS A 655 8.96 -11.45 -15.73
C LYS A 655 8.39 -10.06 -15.38
N LEU A 656 7.21 -9.72 -15.92
CA LEU A 656 6.54 -8.45 -15.62
C LEU A 656 5.92 -8.51 -14.22
N VAL A 657 5.23 -9.61 -13.89
CA VAL A 657 4.71 -9.85 -12.55
C VAL A 657 5.83 -9.87 -11.51
N ASP A 658 6.95 -10.54 -11.80
CA ASP A 658 8.13 -10.55 -10.94
C ASP A 658 8.70 -9.14 -10.72
N THR A 659 8.68 -8.31 -11.76
CA THR A 659 9.13 -6.92 -11.67
C THR A 659 8.21 -6.08 -10.79
N ILE A 660 6.89 -6.23 -10.91
CA ILE A 660 5.90 -5.55 -10.05
C ILE A 660 6.14 -5.87 -8.55
N PHE A 661 6.49 -7.10 -8.23
CA PHE A 661 6.69 -7.57 -6.86
C PHE A 661 8.16 -7.64 -6.43
N ARG A 662 9.10 -7.11 -7.22
CA ARG A 662 10.55 -7.22 -6.98
C ARG A 662 10.96 -6.66 -5.61
N TYR A 663 10.43 -5.48 -5.26
CA TYR A 663 10.84 -4.73 -4.07
C TYR A 663 9.74 -4.59 -3.03
N ASN A 664 8.47 -4.47 -3.45
CA ASN A 664 7.37 -4.13 -2.56
C ASN A 664 6.29 -5.22 -2.56
N CYS A 665 5.65 -5.41 -1.40
CA CYS A 665 4.45 -6.24 -1.25
C CYS A 665 4.57 -7.67 -1.82
N ARG A 666 5.76 -8.30 -1.75
CA ARG A 666 6.03 -9.66 -2.28
C ARG A 666 4.97 -10.69 -1.91
N HIS A 667 4.51 -10.68 -0.66
CA HIS A 667 3.43 -11.55 -0.15
C HIS A 667 2.08 -11.42 -0.89
N GLY A 668 1.91 -10.36 -1.69
CA GLY A 668 0.72 -10.14 -2.52
C GLY A 668 0.81 -10.75 -3.91
N LYS A 669 1.97 -11.28 -4.33
CA LYS A 669 2.21 -11.77 -5.70
C LYS A 669 1.22 -12.87 -6.09
N GLY A 670 1.06 -13.92 -5.27
CA GLY A 670 0.19 -15.04 -5.60
C GLY A 670 -1.28 -14.65 -5.77
N ARG A 671 -1.80 -13.77 -4.92
CA ARG A 671 -3.17 -13.26 -5.08
C ARG A 671 -3.32 -12.35 -6.28
N TYR A 672 -2.29 -11.58 -6.61
CA TYR A 672 -2.29 -10.83 -7.86
C TYR A 672 -2.33 -11.76 -9.07
N ILE A 673 -1.53 -12.83 -9.08
CA ILE A 673 -1.57 -13.85 -10.13
C ILE A 673 -2.97 -14.48 -10.23
N ALA A 674 -3.57 -14.88 -9.10
CA ALA A 674 -4.93 -15.40 -9.07
C ALA A 674 -5.97 -14.40 -9.62
N SER A 675 -5.78 -13.11 -9.35
CA SER A 675 -6.67 -12.06 -9.88
C SER A 675 -6.55 -11.86 -11.38
N LEU A 676 -5.38 -12.13 -11.95
CA LEU A 676 -5.19 -12.10 -13.41
C LEU A 676 -5.81 -13.32 -14.09
N ALA A 677 -5.78 -14.48 -13.43
CA ALA A 677 -6.33 -15.73 -13.94
C ALA A 677 -7.86 -15.85 -13.78
N GLY A 678 -8.53 -14.86 -13.19
CA GLY A 678 -9.97 -14.94 -12.88
C GLY A 678 -10.30 -15.96 -11.79
N THR A 679 -9.31 -16.46 -11.05
CA THR A 679 -9.47 -17.48 -9.99
C THR A 679 -9.59 -16.89 -8.59
N SER A 680 -9.77 -15.56 -8.49
CA SER A 680 -10.09 -14.88 -7.23
C SER A 680 -11.58 -14.98 -6.96
N GLY A 681 -11.99 -16.13 -6.40
CA GLY A 681 -13.28 -16.30 -5.73
C GLY A 681 -13.19 -15.88 -4.28
#